data_AF-A0A7X8JGW0-F1
#
_entry.id   AF-A0A7X8JGW0-F1
#
_cell.length_a   1.000
_cell.length_b   1.000
_cell.length_c   1.000
_cell.angle_alpha   90.00
_cell.angle_beta   90.00
_cell.angle_gamma   90.00
#
_symmetry.space_group_name_H-M   'P 1'
#
loop_
_entity.id
_entity.type
_entity.pdbx_description
1 polymer ?
#
loop_
_entity_poly.entity_id
_entity_poly.type
_entity_poly.pdbx_seq_one_letter_code
_entity_poly.pdbx_strand_id
1 'polypeptide(L)'
;MAQYMHKSGDHTVSRGHTINGGHTAHGGHTAHGGHTARGGHTVSGSYTVSEGSPVILAGRHISSISLLLQGKLDVYLSSAESSGSAVNFDNLKHTSYRLFDLSQNIFIGANDLYKGGTGRLSYTTATDCALYACPASAWQDVTKLVKSNGDYGAYVVNSICSLIVNTYRVYEDVLSHYESATKVYDNLCAYYAAITEEYGLDRAPGAFAESGEVVLAKLRESGAFVPLQFSRQFIEPSSDPSHEHIVSDHAMTIKEIDYYQHLCDIPPDVAKAFFAADSYIALRHAGEASECLDSLLHELRQVFTRYEEIIDLFYKPETSNAYDAFIKAAFDMRKKGLDHAPALDAAAFIFSRLKEISLYIELEYKHDTGIDFEYYEHVHSDSLTALETPIYPAQSDPSMIDGAVTVYNLPEELKGSALKILEYSGVSEEKTTCFLMNLTAFRNLKDRLSADEPARLVRKAVANSFFEVYSAVFRRAHAENDNSRLIRMFLSFGYMDEKLLDIGQVMDLYRLAGMEDTSGVSNVYLMHEWLTAIYSMTKDPSINNFGNDYADTFRELRKQGRLTDNDKHAYFNDRDGRLSFEISNMLTTNHKLCQGQISTYFPILHRDAAPYDPIRSFVSPALIREKLSKILEIDYSLFHREIHYRNADGSIEKEIVMEQVLPDILLIPVYGTKAMMWQEITGRVRNTPGRFMLPVFTDENLDDMLIRLAGNFRWELCRTMMGAAWNDISQNSLTAEYSDYIQFYRKNRDLTDEAREKIKSLISKYHNRLRDIFTSEYEIWLNNESKGNPRLNKVARSIFMKHCPFSRQIRQQLERQPIYTDLISIFRNQRAKKARELENRYKGYIKAHGSLDQALQQNLSFYKDM
;
A
#
# COMPACT_ATOMS: atom_id res chain seq x y z
N MET A 1 -23.36 -56.49 -12.43
CA MET A 1 -22.77 -57.16 -13.62
C MET A 1 -21.91 -56.12 -14.33
N ALA A 2 -20.60 -56.26 -14.53
CA ALA A 2 -19.62 -57.26 -14.12
C ALA A 2 -18.23 -56.59 -14.03
N GLN A 3 -17.37 -57.11 -13.17
CA GLN A 3 -15.94 -56.79 -12.98
C GLN A 3 -15.09 -57.24 -14.18
N TYR A 4 -13.88 -56.67 -14.33
CA TYR A 4 -12.54 -57.34 -14.42
C TYR A 4 -11.46 -56.24 -14.58
N MET A 5 -10.61 -55.91 -13.58
CA MET A 5 -9.34 -56.49 -13.11
C MET A 5 -8.06 -56.32 -14.00
N HIS A 6 -7.14 -55.47 -13.49
CA HIS A 6 -5.65 -55.44 -13.52
C HIS A 6 -4.78 -55.92 -14.71
N LYS A 7 -3.79 -55.08 -15.09
CA LYS A 7 -2.32 -55.37 -14.97
C LYS A 7 -1.41 -54.15 -15.23
N SER A 8 -0.23 -54.20 -14.62
CA SER A 8 0.87 -53.25 -14.45
C SER A 8 1.96 -53.27 -15.55
N GLY A 9 2.78 -52.20 -15.68
CA GLY A 9 4.17 -52.29 -16.17
C GLY A 9 4.74 -51.11 -17.00
N ASP A 10 5.62 -50.31 -16.36
CA ASP A 10 6.88 -49.64 -16.76
C ASP A 10 7.14 -48.82 -18.08
N HIS A 11 7.62 -47.59 -17.81
CA HIS A 11 8.65 -46.72 -18.41
C HIS A 11 9.13 -46.85 -19.87
N THR A 12 9.14 -45.71 -20.61
CA THR A 12 10.37 -44.94 -20.97
C THR A 12 10.04 -43.64 -21.73
N VAL A 13 10.68 -42.53 -21.33
CA VAL A 13 10.66 -41.21 -21.98
C VAL A 13 12.04 -40.97 -22.62
N SER A 14 12.09 -40.50 -23.88
CA SER A 14 13.32 -40.11 -24.56
C SER A 14 13.18 -38.83 -25.40
N ARG A 15 13.77 -37.76 -24.83
CA ARG A 15 14.63 -36.71 -25.41
C ARG A 15 14.20 -35.87 -26.63
N GLY A 16 14.27 -34.54 -26.41
CA GLY A 16 14.61 -33.51 -27.40
C GLY A 16 15.04 -32.21 -26.69
N HIS A 17 16.32 -31.85 -26.81
CA HIS A 17 17.04 -30.79 -26.07
C HIS A 17 16.72 -29.35 -26.50
N THR A 18 16.91 -28.37 -25.60
CA THR A 18 17.42 -27.04 -25.98
C THR A 18 18.37 -26.53 -24.89
N ILE A 19 19.55 -26.08 -25.32
CA ILE A 19 20.69 -25.57 -24.55
C ILE A 19 20.44 -24.09 -24.22
N ASN A 20 20.68 -23.65 -22.99
CA ASN A 20 20.79 -22.23 -22.64
C ASN A 20 22.14 -21.99 -21.94
N GLY A 21 22.99 -21.20 -22.58
CA GLY A 21 24.26 -20.73 -22.02
C GLY A 21 24.05 -19.49 -21.16
N GLY A 22 24.55 -19.51 -19.93
CA GLY A 22 24.73 -18.34 -19.07
C GLY A 22 26.20 -17.93 -19.04
N HIS A 23 26.47 -16.62 -19.13
CA HIS A 23 27.81 -16.05 -18.96
C HIS A 23 28.05 -15.68 -17.49
N THR A 24 29.22 -16.03 -16.96
CA THR A 24 29.71 -15.69 -15.62
C THR A 24 30.61 -14.45 -15.70
N ALA A 25 30.40 -13.43 -14.86
CA ALA A 25 31.34 -12.32 -14.69
C ALA A 25 32.21 -12.55 -13.43
N HIS A 26 33.53 -12.44 -13.57
CA HIS A 26 34.51 -12.52 -12.49
C HIS A 26 35.15 -11.15 -12.27
N GLY A 27 35.16 -10.65 -11.04
CA GLY A 27 35.92 -9.47 -10.62
C GLY A 27 35.31 -8.74 -9.43
N GLY A 28 36.15 -8.37 -8.44
CA GLY A 28 35.72 -7.64 -7.24
C GLY A 28 35.39 -6.18 -7.52
N HIS A 29 34.24 -5.73 -7.03
CA HIS A 29 33.78 -4.34 -7.11
C HIS A 29 33.26 -3.85 -5.76
N THR A 30 33.65 -2.63 -5.39
CA THR A 30 33.05 -1.85 -4.30
C THR A 30 31.77 -1.18 -4.83
N ALA A 31 30.63 -1.46 -4.22
CA ALA A 31 29.38 -0.77 -4.53
C ALA A 31 29.28 0.51 -3.70
N HIS A 32 29.31 1.67 -4.34
CA HIS A 32 28.96 2.96 -3.74
C HIS A 32 27.71 3.50 -4.44
N GLY A 33 26.70 3.88 -3.65
CA GLY A 33 25.43 4.44 -4.11
C GLY A 33 24.28 3.43 -4.05
N GLY A 34 23.14 3.84 -3.49
CA GLY A 34 21.98 3.01 -3.14
C GLY A 34 21.26 2.36 -4.33
N HIS A 35 21.90 1.38 -4.96
CA HIS A 35 21.29 0.47 -5.91
C HIS A 35 21.22 -0.92 -5.30
N THR A 36 20.01 -1.32 -4.92
CA THR A 36 19.69 -2.74 -4.78
C THR A 36 19.94 -3.43 -6.11
N ALA A 37 20.56 -4.61 -6.09
CA ALA A 37 20.65 -5.49 -7.25
C ALA A 37 19.23 -5.92 -7.67
N ARG A 38 18.55 -5.08 -8.46
CA ARG A 38 17.27 -5.37 -9.11
C ARG A 38 17.55 -6.22 -10.35
N GLY A 39 17.23 -7.51 -10.26
CA GLY A 39 17.32 -8.47 -11.35
C GLY A 39 18.29 -9.60 -11.02
N GLY A 40 17.90 -10.84 -11.31
CA GLY A 40 18.66 -12.07 -11.01
C GLY A 40 20.01 -12.16 -11.73
N HIS A 41 20.96 -11.32 -11.32
CA HIS A 41 22.36 -11.43 -11.68
C HIS A 41 23.03 -12.39 -10.70
N THR A 42 23.62 -13.45 -11.23
CA THR A 42 24.45 -14.37 -10.47
C THR A 42 25.78 -13.67 -10.16
N VAL A 43 25.86 -12.99 -9.02
CA VAL A 43 27.12 -12.47 -8.50
C VAL A 43 27.95 -13.68 -8.06
N SER A 44 29.17 -13.78 -8.60
CA SER A 44 30.15 -14.79 -8.20
C SER A 44 31.37 -14.05 -7.67
N GLY A 45 31.63 -14.18 -6.38
CA GLY A 45 32.78 -13.56 -5.73
C GLY A 45 32.44 -12.62 -4.59
N SER A 46 33.48 -11.96 -4.05
CA SER A 46 33.39 -11.05 -2.92
C SER A 46 32.84 -9.68 -3.33
N TYR A 47 31.91 -9.14 -2.57
CA TYR A 47 31.33 -7.81 -2.73
C TYR A 47 31.07 -7.16 -1.37
N THR A 48 31.00 -5.83 -1.33
CA THR A 48 30.69 -5.07 -0.12
C THR A 48 29.32 -4.43 -0.22
N VAL A 49 28.61 -4.35 0.89
CA VAL A 49 27.27 -3.77 1.01
C VAL A 49 27.25 -2.80 2.18
N SER A 50 26.81 -1.56 1.94
CA SER A 50 26.71 -0.54 2.98
C SER A 50 25.63 -0.86 4.01
N GLU A 51 25.77 -0.36 5.23
CA GLU A 51 24.74 -0.40 6.27
C GLU A 51 23.34 0.01 5.75
N GLY A 52 22.30 -0.67 6.24
CA GLY A 52 20.91 -0.38 5.91
C GLY A 52 20.44 -0.88 4.53
N SER A 53 21.18 -1.78 3.88
CA SER A 53 20.84 -2.30 2.55
C SER A 53 20.33 -3.75 2.60
N PRO A 54 19.32 -4.14 1.81
CA PRO A 54 18.83 -5.51 1.78
C PRO A 54 19.76 -6.42 0.98
N VAL A 55 19.96 -7.64 1.47
CA VAL A 55 20.75 -8.69 0.82
C VAL A 55 19.86 -9.78 0.23
N ILE A 56 18.92 -10.31 1.01
CA ILE A 56 17.89 -11.27 0.58
C ILE A 56 16.55 -10.76 1.14
N LEU A 57 15.46 -10.90 0.37
CA LEU A 57 14.11 -10.53 0.81
C LEU A 57 13.19 -11.74 0.73
N ALA A 58 12.40 -11.95 1.77
CA ALA A 58 11.41 -13.01 1.85
C ALA A 58 10.40 -12.94 0.70
N GLY A 59 9.99 -14.11 0.20
CA GLY A 59 9.09 -14.25 -0.94
C GLY A 59 9.76 -14.14 -2.32
N ARG A 60 11.07 -13.85 -2.39
CA ARG A 60 11.82 -13.83 -3.66
C ARG A 60 12.56 -15.15 -3.90
N HIS A 61 12.74 -15.49 -5.18
CA HIS A 61 13.56 -16.65 -5.55
C HIS A 61 15.05 -16.37 -5.31
N ILE A 62 15.73 -17.29 -4.62
CA ILE A 62 17.15 -17.28 -4.35
C ILE A 62 17.92 -17.60 -5.63
N SER A 63 18.80 -16.70 -6.05
CA SER A 63 19.67 -16.87 -7.22
C SER A 63 21.15 -17.03 -6.86
N SER A 64 21.50 -16.76 -5.60
CA SER A 64 22.81 -17.00 -5.02
C SER A 64 22.68 -17.17 -3.51
N ILE A 65 23.55 -18.01 -2.93
CA ILE A 65 23.78 -18.04 -1.48
C ILE A 65 25.00 -17.18 -1.17
N SER A 66 25.02 -16.52 -0.01
CA SER A 66 26.12 -15.61 0.32
C SER A 66 26.74 -15.97 1.67
N LEU A 67 28.07 -15.99 1.73
CA LEU A 67 28.83 -16.16 2.97
C LEU A 67 29.20 -14.78 3.53
N LEU A 68 28.82 -14.49 4.78
CA LEU A 68 29.22 -13.26 5.46
C LEU A 68 30.69 -13.36 5.91
N LEU A 69 31.56 -12.56 5.30
CA LEU A 69 33.00 -12.52 5.63
C LEU A 69 33.30 -11.49 6.72
N GLN A 70 32.62 -10.34 6.70
CA GLN A 70 32.80 -9.25 7.65
C GLN A 70 31.49 -8.47 7.81
N GLY A 71 31.24 -7.92 9.00
CA GLY A 71 30.04 -7.12 9.33
C GLY A 71 28.97 -7.93 10.06
N LYS A 72 27.78 -7.32 10.19
CA LYS A 72 26.59 -7.92 10.82
C LYS A 72 25.36 -7.79 9.92
N LEU A 73 24.54 -8.84 9.88
CA LEU A 73 23.26 -8.83 9.16
C LEU A 73 22.09 -8.96 10.13
N ASP A 74 21.11 -8.07 10.06
CA ASP A 74 19.83 -8.23 10.76
C ASP A 74 18.94 -9.20 9.98
N VAL A 75 18.30 -10.13 10.70
CA VAL A 75 17.38 -11.14 10.17
C VAL A 75 15.95 -10.76 10.51
N TYR A 76 15.05 -10.83 9.53
CA TYR A 76 13.65 -10.45 9.67
C TYR A 76 12.70 -11.56 9.21
N LEU A 77 11.58 -11.68 9.92
CA LEU A 77 10.47 -12.57 9.61
C LEU A 77 9.16 -11.77 9.48
N SER A 78 8.40 -12.01 8.41
CA SER A 78 7.06 -11.42 8.25
C SER A 78 6.01 -12.24 9.00
N SER A 79 5.09 -11.55 9.70
CA SER A 79 3.94 -12.17 10.38
C SER A 79 2.87 -12.65 9.39
N ALA A 80 2.68 -11.97 8.25
CA ALA A 80 1.75 -12.38 7.21
C ALA A 80 2.31 -13.52 6.35
N GLU A 81 1.49 -14.53 6.06
CA GLU A 81 1.78 -15.45 4.95
C GLU A 81 1.69 -14.69 3.64
N SER A 82 2.85 -14.39 3.04
CA SER A 82 2.93 -13.78 1.71
C SER A 82 2.16 -14.66 0.71
N SER A 83 0.93 -14.27 0.40
CA SER A 83 0.15 -14.78 -0.72
C SER A 83 0.76 -14.26 -2.02
N GLY A 84 1.98 -14.71 -2.33
CA GLY A 84 2.71 -14.40 -3.57
C GLY A 84 3.24 -12.97 -3.72
N SER A 85 2.93 -12.03 -2.82
CA SER A 85 3.51 -10.68 -2.83
C SER A 85 4.84 -10.65 -2.08
N ALA A 86 5.93 -10.30 -2.77
CA ALA A 86 7.25 -10.18 -2.16
C ALA A 86 7.30 -8.99 -1.17
N VAL A 87 7.97 -9.17 -0.03
CA VAL A 87 8.16 -8.09 0.96
C VAL A 87 8.90 -6.91 0.31
N ASN A 88 8.37 -5.69 0.47
CA ASN A 88 9.05 -4.47 0.02
C ASN A 88 9.97 -3.93 1.12
N PHE A 89 11.17 -3.50 0.73
CA PHE A 89 12.19 -3.01 1.66
C PHE A 89 11.72 -1.76 2.43
N ASP A 90 10.97 -0.86 1.78
CA ASP A 90 10.52 0.40 2.37
C ASP A 90 9.53 0.22 3.54
N ASN A 91 8.89 -0.95 3.65
CA ASN A 91 7.85 -1.24 4.64
C ASN A 91 8.27 -2.32 5.64
N LEU A 92 9.56 -2.65 5.73
CA LEU A 92 10.03 -3.80 6.53
C LEU A 92 9.65 -3.69 8.01
N LYS A 93 9.67 -2.47 8.58
CA LYS A 93 9.33 -2.21 9.99
C LYS A 93 7.86 -2.46 10.33
N HIS A 94 6.95 -2.24 9.38
CA HIS A 94 5.51 -2.43 9.59
C HIS A 94 5.02 -3.83 9.21
N THR A 95 5.85 -4.61 8.51
CA THR A 95 5.42 -5.91 7.94
C THR A 95 6.26 -7.09 8.42
N SER A 96 7.32 -6.84 9.18
CA SER A 96 8.26 -7.86 9.65
C SER A 96 8.84 -7.51 11.01
N TYR A 97 9.16 -8.56 11.78
CA TYR A 97 9.85 -8.52 13.06
C TYR A 97 11.33 -8.81 12.84
N ARG A 98 12.20 -7.97 13.39
CA ARG A 98 13.63 -8.27 13.51
C ARG A 98 13.80 -9.36 14.56
N LEU A 99 14.44 -10.47 14.19
CA LEU A 99 14.66 -11.59 15.08
C LEU A 99 15.99 -11.46 15.83
N PHE A 100 17.11 -11.33 15.10
CA PHE A 100 18.46 -11.31 15.66
C PHE A 100 19.48 -10.82 14.60
N ASP A 101 20.74 -10.62 14.99
CA ASP A 101 21.85 -10.37 14.07
C ASP A 101 22.74 -11.61 13.83
N LEU A 102 23.26 -11.73 12.62
CA LEU A 102 24.23 -12.75 12.22
C LEU A 102 25.63 -12.17 12.17
N SER A 103 26.59 -12.99 12.58
CA SER A 103 28.03 -12.70 12.57
C SER A 103 28.76 -13.44 11.44
N GLN A 104 30.07 -13.22 11.32
CA GLN A 104 30.91 -13.78 10.27
C GLN A 104 30.83 -15.32 10.17
N ASN A 105 31.14 -15.83 8.98
CA ASN A 105 31.16 -17.26 8.62
C ASN A 105 29.78 -17.93 8.56
N ILE A 106 28.72 -17.15 8.34
CA ILE A 106 27.36 -17.64 8.14
C ILE A 106 26.95 -17.53 6.66
N PHE A 107 26.48 -18.63 6.09
CA PHE A 107 25.81 -18.69 4.80
C PHE A 107 24.34 -18.31 4.95
N ILE A 108 23.88 -17.37 4.13
CA ILE A 108 22.47 -17.00 3.99
C ILE A 108 21.88 -17.54 2.69
N GLY A 109 20.62 -17.96 2.73
CA GLY A 109 19.86 -18.49 1.58
C GLY A 109 20.07 -19.98 1.28
N ALA A 110 20.96 -20.66 2.01
CA ALA A 110 21.24 -22.09 1.79
C ALA A 110 20.06 -22.99 2.18
N ASN A 111 19.38 -22.69 3.29
CA ASN A 111 18.19 -23.42 3.75
C ASN A 111 17.03 -23.33 2.75
N ASP A 112 16.84 -22.16 2.14
CA ASP A 112 15.70 -21.87 1.26
C ASP A 112 15.75 -22.70 -0.04
N LEU A 113 16.96 -23.08 -0.48
CA LEU A 113 17.16 -23.91 -1.68
C LEU A 113 16.72 -25.37 -1.50
N TYR A 114 16.56 -25.86 -0.27
CA TYR A 114 16.04 -27.20 0.02
C TYR A 114 14.52 -27.31 -0.20
N LYS A 115 13.77 -26.20 -0.09
CA LYS A 115 12.30 -26.15 -0.26
C LYS A 115 11.87 -25.19 -1.37
N GLY A 116 12.36 -25.44 -2.59
CA GLY A 116 11.85 -24.76 -3.80
C GLY A 116 12.49 -23.40 -4.11
N GLY A 117 13.45 -22.95 -3.31
CA GLY A 117 14.30 -21.80 -3.62
C GLY A 117 13.67 -20.43 -3.36
N THR A 118 12.55 -20.35 -2.64
CA THR A 118 11.95 -19.07 -2.24
C THR A 118 12.44 -18.69 -0.83
N GLY A 119 13.01 -17.50 -0.69
CA GLY A 119 13.51 -16.98 0.59
C GLY A 119 12.41 -16.90 1.64
N ARG A 120 12.64 -17.48 2.82
CA ARG A 120 11.71 -17.40 3.97
C ARG A 120 12.00 -16.23 4.90
N LEU A 121 13.27 -15.83 4.98
CA LEU A 121 13.78 -14.74 5.81
C LEU A 121 14.25 -13.59 4.94
N SER A 122 14.13 -12.37 5.48
CA SER A 122 14.75 -11.18 4.92
C SER A 122 16.04 -10.86 5.68
N TYR A 123 17.07 -10.41 4.98
CA TYR A 123 18.39 -10.11 5.54
C TYR A 123 18.79 -8.71 5.12
N THR A 124 19.14 -7.85 6.07
CA THR A 124 19.62 -6.49 5.82
C THR A 124 20.95 -6.26 6.54
N THR A 125 21.78 -5.37 6.02
CA THR A 125 23.06 -5.03 6.65
C THR A 125 22.86 -4.14 7.87
N ALA A 126 23.26 -4.62 9.04
CA ALA A 126 23.28 -3.83 10.28
C ALA A 126 24.55 -2.98 10.42
N THR A 127 25.61 -3.34 9.70
CA THR A 127 26.84 -2.56 9.51
C THR A 127 27.29 -2.71 8.06
N ASP A 128 28.31 -1.98 7.64
CA ASP A 128 29.01 -2.31 6.39
C ASP A 128 29.46 -3.78 6.41
N CYS A 129 29.10 -4.51 5.35
CA CYS A 129 29.32 -5.95 5.24
C CYS A 129 30.16 -6.31 4.02
N ALA A 130 31.03 -7.31 4.16
CA ALA A 130 31.69 -7.99 3.05
C ALA A 130 31.10 -9.40 2.92
N LEU A 131 30.60 -9.73 1.74
CA LEU A 131 29.89 -10.96 1.43
C LEU A 131 30.57 -11.69 0.27
N TYR A 132 30.54 -13.01 0.27
CA TYR A 132 30.98 -13.84 -0.85
C TYR A 132 29.79 -14.58 -1.44
N ALA A 133 29.35 -14.16 -2.63
CA ALA A 133 28.21 -14.78 -3.32
C ALA A 133 28.64 -16.00 -4.13
N CYS A 134 27.91 -17.10 -3.94
CA CYS A 134 27.97 -18.33 -4.69
C CYS A 134 26.68 -18.47 -5.51
N PRO A 135 26.74 -18.47 -6.85
CA PRO A 135 25.62 -18.81 -7.72
C PRO A 135 24.95 -20.13 -7.32
N ALA A 136 23.69 -20.08 -6.92
CA ALA A 136 22.93 -21.25 -6.52
C ALA A 136 21.42 -20.98 -6.68
N SER A 137 20.76 -21.85 -7.44
CA SER A 137 19.33 -21.72 -7.77
C SER A 137 18.51 -22.95 -7.37
N ALA A 138 19.19 -24.04 -7.01
CA ALA A 138 18.58 -25.25 -6.49
C ALA A 138 19.54 -25.96 -5.52
N TRP A 139 19.03 -26.87 -4.69
CA TRP A 139 19.83 -27.61 -3.71
C TRP A 139 21.01 -28.39 -4.35
N GLN A 140 20.89 -28.79 -5.63
CA GLN A 140 21.98 -29.44 -6.36
C GLN A 140 23.21 -28.54 -6.52
N ASP A 141 23.03 -27.21 -6.53
CA ASP A 141 24.14 -26.27 -6.61
C ASP A 141 24.88 -26.14 -5.27
N VAL A 142 24.15 -26.20 -4.15
CA VAL A 142 24.73 -26.33 -2.80
C VAL A 142 25.55 -27.62 -2.69
N THR A 143 25.03 -28.72 -3.25
CA THR A 143 25.75 -30.01 -3.28
C THR A 143 27.07 -29.91 -4.06
N LYS A 144 27.08 -29.20 -5.20
CA LYS A 144 28.32 -28.98 -5.97
C LYS A 144 29.31 -28.13 -5.18
N LEU A 145 28.83 -27.11 -4.47
CA LEU A 145 29.66 -26.24 -3.65
C LEU A 145 30.33 -27.00 -2.49
N VAL A 146 29.56 -27.82 -1.76
CA VAL A 146 30.10 -28.64 -0.65
C VAL A 146 31.10 -29.68 -1.17
N LYS A 147 30.87 -30.25 -2.36
CA LYS A 147 31.80 -31.21 -2.98
C LYS A 147 33.07 -30.55 -3.53
N SER A 148 33.04 -29.27 -3.88
CA SER A 148 34.23 -28.56 -4.38
C SER A 148 35.17 -28.13 -3.25
N ASN A 149 34.64 -27.90 -2.05
CA ASN A 149 35.43 -27.65 -0.84
C ASN A 149 34.71 -28.24 0.38
N GLY A 150 35.33 -29.25 1.01
CA GLY A 150 34.78 -29.94 2.18
C GLY A 150 34.47 -29.01 3.36
N ASP A 151 35.20 -27.91 3.49
CA ASP A 151 34.97 -26.91 4.54
C ASP A 151 33.60 -26.22 4.40
N TYR A 152 33.07 -26.08 3.18
CA TYR A 152 31.75 -25.47 2.97
C TYR A 152 30.62 -26.32 3.53
N GLY A 153 30.80 -27.65 3.63
CA GLY A 153 29.83 -28.51 4.30
C GLY A 153 29.63 -28.11 5.76
N ALA A 154 30.74 -27.88 6.47
CA ALA A 154 30.71 -27.43 7.86
C ALA A 154 30.07 -26.04 8.00
N TYR A 155 30.43 -25.08 7.14
CA TYR A 155 29.85 -23.75 7.19
C TYR A 155 28.34 -23.77 6.92
N VAL A 156 27.86 -24.51 5.92
CA VAL A 156 26.42 -24.60 5.61
C VAL A 156 25.65 -25.20 6.79
N VAL A 157 26.14 -26.30 7.38
CA VAL A 157 25.49 -26.91 8.55
C VAL A 157 25.47 -25.95 9.73
N ASN A 158 26.63 -25.37 10.08
CA ASN A 158 26.73 -24.43 11.19
C ASN A 158 25.84 -23.19 11.02
N SER A 159 25.68 -22.72 9.78
CA SER A 159 24.81 -21.59 9.44
C SER A 159 23.35 -21.90 9.74
N ILE A 160 22.86 -23.05 9.29
CA ILE A 160 21.47 -23.45 9.51
C ILE A 160 21.24 -23.74 11.00
N CYS A 161 22.18 -24.37 11.70
CA CYS A 161 22.07 -24.62 13.13
C CYS A 161 22.04 -23.31 13.94
N SER A 162 22.88 -22.33 13.56
CA SER A 162 22.86 -20.99 14.17
C SER A 162 21.52 -20.29 13.96
N LEU A 163 20.92 -20.42 12.76
CA LEU A 163 19.57 -19.91 12.50
C LEU A 163 18.53 -20.60 13.38
N ILE A 164 18.58 -21.92 13.55
CA ILE A 164 17.66 -22.67 14.42
C ILE A 164 17.76 -22.17 15.87
N VAL A 165 18.96 -22.16 16.45
CA VAL A 165 19.17 -21.79 17.85
C VAL A 165 18.73 -20.35 18.12
N ASN A 166 19.07 -19.41 17.24
CA ASN A 166 18.67 -18.02 17.42
C ASN A 166 17.17 -17.81 17.19
N THR A 167 16.57 -18.50 16.22
CA THR A 167 15.11 -18.45 16.00
C THR A 167 14.36 -19.03 17.20
N TYR A 168 14.88 -20.10 17.81
CA TYR A 168 14.23 -20.72 18.96
C TYR A 168 14.27 -19.83 20.20
N ARG A 169 15.39 -19.13 20.45
CA ARG A 169 15.47 -18.14 21.54
C ARG A 169 14.42 -17.06 21.40
N VAL A 170 14.23 -16.54 20.18
CA VAL A 170 13.18 -15.55 19.90
C VAL A 170 11.80 -16.18 20.09
N TYR A 171 11.59 -17.42 19.65
CA TYR A 171 10.34 -18.13 19.89
C TYR A 171 9.99 -18.26 21.38
N GLU A 172 10.93 -18.70 22.23
CA GLU A 172 10.69 -18.80 23.68
C GLU A 172 10.37 -17.46 24.32
N ASP A 173 11.11 -16.42 23.93
CA ASP A 173 10.95 -15.07 24.44
C ASP A 173 9.58 -14.46 24.04
N VAL A 174 9.22 -14.51 22.76
CA VAL A 174 7.90 -14.04 22.28
C VAL A 174 6.78 -14.86 22.90
N LEU A 175 6.94 -16.19 23.00
CA LEU A 175 5.92 -17.07 23.58
C LEU A 175 5.65 -16.71 25.05
N SER A 176 6.70 -16.46 25.84
CA SER A 176 6.56 -16.04 27.24
C SER A 176 5.82 -14.70 27.37
N HIS A 177 6.13 -13.73 26.51
CA HIS A 177 5.46 -12.42 26.50
C HIS A 177 4.00 -12.53 26.04
N TYR A 178 3.73 -13.33 25.01
CA TYR A 178 2.39 -13.66 24.55
C TYR A 178 1.56 -14.32 25.65
N GLU A 179 2.08 -15.36 26.31
CA GLU A 179 1.39 -16.04 27.41
C GLU A 179 1.10 -15.09 28.58
N SER A 180 2.02 -14.18 28.89
CA SER A 180 1.80 -13.13 29.89
C SER A 180 0.66 -12.19 29.48
N ALA A 181 0.65 -11.72 28.24
CA ALA A 181 -0.41 -10.84 27.73
C ALA A 181 -1.78 -11.55 27.71
N THR A 182 -1.84 -12.83 27.32
CA THR A 182 -3.06 -13.63 27.36
C THR A 182 -3.58 -13.81 28.78
N LYS A 183 -2.71 -14.12 29.75
CA LYS A 183 -3.11 -14.21 31.17
C LYS A 183 -3.69 -12.90 31.69
N VAL A 184 -3.06 -11.77 31.35
CA VAL A 184 -3.56 -10.43 31.72
C VAL A 184 -4.95 -10.19 31.12
N TYR A 185 -5.12 -10.50 29.83
CA TYR A 185 -6.40 -10.38 29.15
C TYR A 185 -7.49 -11.25 29.77
N ASP A 186 -7.20 -12.53 30.04
CA ASP A 186 -8.14 -13.46 30.68
C ASP A 186 -8.56 -12.99 32.08
N ASN A 187 -7.61 -12.51 32.88
CA ASN A 187 -7.87 -11.95 34.20
C ASN A 187 -8.72 -10.68 34.11
N LEU A 188 -8.50 -9.81 33.12
CA LEU A 188 -9.34 -8.65 32.85
C LEU A 188 -10.76 -9.05 32.43
N CYS A 189 -10.91 -10.09 31.62
CA CYS A 189 -12.22 -10.63 31.25
C CYS A 189 -12.98 -11.14 32.48
N ALA A 190 -12.32 -11.89 33.36
CA ALA A 190 -12.92 -12.38 34.60
C ALA A 190 -13.28 -11.24 35.56
N TYR A 191 -12.40 -10.24 35.69
CA TYR A 191 -12.66 -9.04 36.48
C TYR A 191 -13.86 -8.25 35.94
N TYR A 192 -13.94 -8.06 34.63
CA TYR A 192 -15.08 -7.42 33.97
C TYR A 192 -16.41 -8.16 34.24
N ALA A 193 -16.40 -9.49 34.13
CA ALA A 193 -17.57 -10.32 34.42
C ALA A 193 -17.99 -10.20 35.89
N ALA A 194 -17.03 -10.17 36.83
CA ALA A 194 -17.32 -10.03 38.26
C ALA A 194 -17.96 -8.67 38.60
N ILE A 195 -17.42 -7.56 38.09
CA ILE A 195 -18.00 -6.23 38.34
C ILE A 195 -19.35 -6.05 37.65
N THR A 196 -19.55 -6.61 36.45
CA THR A 196 -20.84 -6.50 35.75
C THR A 196 -21.93 -7.32 36.42
N GLU A 197 -21.60 -8.50 36.96
CA GLU A 197 -22.52 -9.35 37.76
C GLU A 197 -22.91 -8.66 39.08
N GLU A 198 -21.93 -8.17 39.85
CA GLU A 198 -22.17 -7.56 41.18
C GLU A 198 -22.96 -6.25 41.09
N TYR A 199 -22.61 -5.37 40.14
CA TYR A 199 -23.23 -4.05 39.97
C TYR A 199 -24.41 -4.06 38.96
N GLY A 200 -24.75 -5.23 38.43
CA GLY A 200 -25.86 -5.46 37.49
C GLY A 200 -25.80 -4.61 36.23
N LEU A 201 -24.60 -4.37 35.66
CA LEU A 201 -24.36 -3.46 34.53
C LEU A 201 -24.81 -4.06 33.19
N ASP A 202 -25.11 -3.19 32.22
CA ASP A 202 -25.46 -3.62 30.85
C ASP A 202 -24.22 -4.14 30.12
N ARG A 203 -24.19 -5.45 29.91
CA ARG A 203 -23.05 -6.15 29.32
C ARG A 203 -22.64 -5.56 27.97
N ALA A 204 -21.34 -5.42 27.74
CA ALA A 204 -20.83 -5.12 26.42
C ALA A 204 -21.10 -6.34 25.49
N PRO A 205 -21.57 -6.14 24.24
CA PRO A 205 -21.71 -7.24 23.29
C PRO A 205 -20.34 -7.74 22.86
N GLY A 206 -20.20 -9.04 22.56
CA GLY A 206 -19.02 -9.60 21.90
C GLY A 206 -18.13 -10.50 22.75
N ALA A 207 -17.05 -11.00 22.12
CA ALA A 207 -16.20 -12.07 22.62
C ALA A 207 -15.53 -11.76 23.97
N PHE A 208 -15.24 -10.49 24.28
CA PHE A 208 -14.66 -10.07 25.56
C PHE A 208 -15.58 -10.41 26.75
N ALA A 209 -16.86 -10.05 26.66
CA ALA A 209 -17.82 -10.31 27.73
C ALA A 209 -18.17 -11.80 27.86
N GLU A 210 -18.28 -12.52 26.73
CA GLU A 210 -18.54 -13.96 26.70
C GLU A 210 -17.38 -14.77 27.30
N SER A 211 -16.14 -14.41 26.95
CA SER A 211 -14.94 -15.04 27.51
C SER A 211 -14.84 -14.81 29.01
N GLY A 212 -15.23 -13.62 29.49
CA GLY A 212 -15.24 -13.28 30.92
C GLY A 212 -16.08 -14.23 31.77
N GLU A 213 -17.25 -14.65 31.30
CA GLU A 213 -18.11 -15.59 32.05
C GLU A 213 -17.47 -16.96 32.18
N VAL A 214 -16.87 -17.46 31.09
CA VAL A 214 -16.22 -18.77 31.06
C VAL A 214 -15.01 -18.77 32.00
N VAL A 215 -14.19 -17.73 31.97
CA VAL A 215 -13.01 -17.62 32.83
C VAL A 215 -13.42 -17.43 34.30
N LEU A 216 -14.43 -16.59 34.58
CA LEU A 216 -14.95 -16.39 35.93
C LEU A 216 -15.53 -17.68 36.53
N ALA A 217 -16.27 -18.48 35.75
CA ALA A 217 -16.79 -19.78 36.18
C ALA A 217 -15.65 -20.74 36.57
N LYS A 218 -14.60 -20.84 35.73
CA LYS A 218 -13.41 -21.66 36.01
C LYS A 218 -12.65 -21.20 37.27
N LEU A 219 -12.52 -19.89 37.48
CA LEU A 219 -11.89 -19.33 38.68
C LEU A 219 -12.70 -19.65 39.94
N ARG A 220 -14.04 -19.59 39.87
CA ARG A 220 -14.91 -19.99 40.98
C ARG A 220 -14.82 -21.50 41.27
N GLU A 221 -14.76 -22.34 40.24
CA GLU A 221 -14.59 -23.80 40.38
C GLU A 221 -13.25 -24.18 41.02
N SER A 222 -12.20 -23.41 40.76
CA SER A 222 -10.87 -23.59 41.38
C SER A 222 -10.73 -22.94 42.77
N GLY A 223 -11.78 -22.27 43.27
CA GLY A 223 -11.79 -21.61 44.58
C GLY A 223 -11.06 -20.26 44.62
N ALA A 224 -10.73 -19.68 43.46
CA ALA A 224 -10.07 -18.38 43.36
C ALA A 224 -11.08 -17.22 43.56
N PHE A 225 -10.67 -16.20 44.32
CA PHE A 225 -11.47 -15.00 44.57
C PHE A 225 -11.11 -13.89 43.58
N VAL A 226 -12.11 -13.35 42.87
CA VAL A 226 -11.95 -12.20 41.97
C VAL A 226 -12.32 -10.93 42.74
N PRO A 227 -11.41 -9.95 42.89
CA PRO A 227 -11.69 -8.72 43.61
C PRO A 227 -12.68 -7.83 42.85
N LEU A 228 -13.49 -7.05 43.59
CA LEU A 228 -14.41 -6.05 43.02
C LEU A 228 -13.77 -4.66 42.87
N GLN A 229 -12.64 -4.45 43.52
CA GLN A 229 -11.78 -3.27 43.36
C GLN A 229 -10.65 -3.63 42.41
N PHE A 230 -10.18 -2.67 41.63
CA PHE A 230 -9.09 -2.91 40.69
C PHE A 230 -7.82 -3.30 41.45
N SER A 231 -7.26 -4.46 41.13
CA SER A 231 -6.06 -4.99 41.77
C SER A 231 -5.07 -5.48 40.73
N ARG A 232 -3.96 -4.75 40.59
CA ARG A 232 -2.86 -5.15 39.71
C ARG A 232 -2.30 -6.53 40.08
N GLN A 233 -2.33 -6.92 41.35
CA GLN A 233 -1.86 -8.24 41.81
C GLN A 233 -2.75 -9.40 41.32
N PHE A 234 -4.04 -9.14 41.10
CA PHE A 234 -4.94 -10.13 40.51
C PHE A 234 -4.78 -10.21 39.00
N ILE A 235 -4.62 -9.05 38.33
CA ILE A 235 -4.45 -8.98 36.88
C ILE A 235 -3.09 -9.54 36.45
N GLU A 236 -2.03 -9.22 37.20
CA GLU A 236 -0.64 -9.66 36.99
C GLU A 236 -0.16 -10.44 38.23
N PRO A 237 -0.61 -11.70 38.44
CA PRO A 237 -0.11 -12.49 39.56
C PRO A 237 1.39 -12.74 39.36
N SER A 238 2.17 -12.52 40.42
CA SER A 238 3.61 -12.80 40.42
C SER A 238 3.81 -14.29 40.12
N SER A 239 4.59 -14.58 39.08
CA SER A 239 4.93 -15.95 38.67
C SER A 239 5.58 -16.70 39.83
N ASP A 240 4.85 -17.62 40.44
CA ASP A 240 5.42 -18.62 41.34
C ASP A 240 6.21 -19.63 40.47
N PRO A 241 7.53 -19.84 40.68
CA PRO A 241 8.35 -20.72 39.85
C PRO A 241 7.93 -22.21 39.87
N SER A 242 6.93 -22.58 40.69
CA SER A 242 6.43 -23.95 40.85
C SER A 242 5.28 -24.33 39.94
N HIS A 243 4.78 -23.45 39.08
CA HIS A 243 3.89 -23.88 38.02
C HIS A 243 4.70 -24.42 36.85
N GLU A 244 4.83 -25.75 36.82
CA GLU A 244 5.19 -26.51 35.62
C GLU A 244 4.49 -25.87 34.44
N HIS A 245 5.27 -25.37 33.49
CA HIS A 245 4.79 -25.02 32.16
C HIS A 245 3.92 -26.20 31.70
N ILE A 246 2.61 -25.99 31.59
CA ILE A 246 1.75 -26.91 30.85
C ILE A 246 2.28 -26.77 29.42
N VAL A 247 3.20 -27.65 29.06
CA VAL A 247 3.73 -27.80 27.72
C VAL A 247 2.51 -28.01 26.84
N SER A 248 2.08 -26.92 26.20
CA SER A 248 1.18 -26.98 25.06
C SER A 248 1.76 -28.01 24.10
N ASP A 249 0.91 -28.92 23.62
CA ASP A 249 1.17 -29.92 22.57
C ASP A 249 1.72 -29.22 21.31
N HIS A 250 2.98 -28.78 21.35
CA HIS A 250 3.67 -28.22 20.22
C HIS A 250 4.27 -29.38 19.44
N ALA A 251 3.94 -29.44 18.15
CA ALA A 251 4.35 -30.49 17.23
C ALA A 251 5.87 -30.58 17.01
N MET A 252 6.66 -29.64 17.55
CA MET A 252 8.11 -29.66 17.57
C MET A 252 8.62 -30.39 18.81
N THR A 253 9.31 -31.51 18.62
CA THR A 253 9.92 -32.21 19.76
C THR A 253 11.11 -31.36 20.22
N ILE A 254 11.05 -30.77 21.42
CA ILE A 254 12.16 -30.00 22.06
C ILE A 254 13.53 -30.69 21.86
N LYS A 255 13.53 -32.02 21.84
CA LYS A 255 14.69 -32.88 21.55
C LYS A 255 15.43 -32.60 20.23
N GLU A 256 14.74 -32.17 19.18
CA GLU A 256 15.37 -31.83 17.90
C GLU A 256 16.14 -30.51 17.99
N ILE A 257 15.61 -29.54 18.73
CA ILE A 257 16.26 -28.25 18.96
C ILE A 257 17.46 -28.43 19.89
N ASP A 258 17.32 -29.21 20.97
CA ASP A 258 18.41 -29.58 21.87
C ASP A 258 19.58 -30.22 21.11
N TYR A 259 19.28 -31.07 20.12
CA TYR A 259 20.29 -31.67 19.27
C TYR A 259 21.10 -30.62 18.49
N TYR A 260 20.44 -29.66 17.83
CA TYR A 260 21.14 -28.61 17.08
C TYR A 260 21.86 -27.62 17.99
N GLN A 261 21.37 -27.38 19.20
CA GLN A 261 22.07 -26.59 20.20
C GLN A 261 23.38 -27.27 20.64
N HIS A 262 23.31 -28.56 21.00
CA HIS A 262 24.52 -29.34 21.29
C HIS A 262 25.48 -29.43 20.11
N LEU A 263 24.97 -29.46 18.87
CA LEU A 263 25.79 -29.44 17.67
C LEU A 263 26.54 -28.11 17.49
N CYS A 264 25.90 -26.98 17.82
CA CYS A 264 26.54 -25.66 17.84
C CYS A 264 27.59 -25.51 18.96
N ASP A 265 27.44 -26.25 20.07
CA ASP A 265 28.38 -26.22 21.20
C ASP A 265 29.66 -27.03 20.94
N ILE A 266 29.70 -27.86 19.89
CA ILE A 266 30.90 -28.61 19.49
C ILE A 266 31.99 -27.61 19.05
N PRO A 267 33.25 -27.75 19.50
CA PRO A 267 34.34 -26.89 19.07
C PRO A 267 34.43 -26.78 17.53
N PRO A 268 34.55 -25.56 16.96
CA PRO A 268 34.47 -25.34 15.52
C PRO A 268 35.43 -26.20 14.70
N ASP A 269 36.65 -26.44 15.21
CA ASP A 269 37.66 -27.27 14.53
C ASP A 269 37.22 -28.75 14.43
N VAL A 270 36.52 -29.26 15.45
CA VAL A 270 36.02 -30.64 15.49
C VAL A 270 34.81 -30.79 14.57
N ALA A 271 33.86 -29.86 14.65
CA ALA A 271 32.70 -29.84 13.76
C ALA A 271 33.13 -29.70 12.29
N LYS A 272 34.11 -28.82 12.03
CA LYS A 272 34.70 -28.63 10.70
C LYS A 272 35.34 -29.91 10.19
N ALA A 273 36.19 -30.56 10.99
CA ALA A 273 36.82 -31.82 10.62
C ALA A 273 35.79 -32.93 10.35
N PHE A 274 34.72 -33.02 11.16
CA PHE A 274 33.67 -34.01 11.01
C PHE A 274 32.87 -33.83 9.71
N PHE A 275 32.34 -32.63 9.46
CA PHE A 275 31.52 -32.38 8.26
C PHE A 275 32.33 -32.28 6.97
N ALA A 276 33.62 -31.92 7.04
CA ALA A 276 34.51 -31.96 5.89
C ALA A 276 34.92 -33.40 5.50
N ALA A 277 34.84 -34.36 6.43
CA ALA A 277 35.23 -35.75 6.16
C ALA A 277 34.28 -36.47 5.20
N ASP A 278 32.98 -36.15 5.23
CA ASP A 278 31.99 -36.74 4.32
C ASP A 278 30.90 -35.73 3.91
N SER A 279 30.95 -35.33 2.64
CA SER A 279 29.97 -34.42 2.03
C SER A 279 28.52 -34.93 2.07
N TYR A 280 28.29 -36.25 2.06
CA TYR A 280 26.96 -36.83 2.16
C TYR A 280 26.36 -36.61 3.55
N ILE A 281 27.15 -36.84 4.60
CA ILE A 281 26.75 -36.60 5.99
C ILE A 281 26.42 -35.12 6.19
N ALA A 282 27.29 -34.21 5.74
CA ALA A 282 27.05 -32.77 5.84
C ALA A 282 25.77 -32.33 5.11
N LEU A 283 25.56 -32.78 3.87
CA LEU A 283 24.38 -32.41 3.08
C LEU A 283 23.09 -33.01 3.64
N ARG A 284 23.15 -34.23 4.21
CA ARG A 284 22.00 -34.86 4.88
C ARG A 284 21.60 -34.08 6.13
N HIS A 285 22.57 -33.74 6.98
CA HIS A 285 22.32 -32.90 8.16
C HIS A 285 21.79 -31.51 7.78
N ALA A 286 22.35 -30.86 6.77
CA ALA A 286 21.87 -29.56 6.30
C ALA A 286 20.40 -29.63 5.81
N GLY A 287 20.00 -30.74 5.16
CA GLY A 287 18.62 -30.96 4.75
C GLY A 287 17.66 -31.11 5.93
N GLU A 288 18.00 -31.98 6.89
CA GLU A 288 17.20 -32.19 8.11
C GLU A 288 17.11 -30.92 8.97
N ALA A 289 18.22 -30.19 9.11
CA ALA A 289 18.24 -28.90 9.80
C ALA A 289 17.36 -27.86 9.10
N SER A 290 17.35 -27.84 7.76
CA SER A 290 16.50 -26.93 6.99
C SER A 290 15.01 -27.24 7.18
N GLU A 291 14.63 -28.52 7.32
CA GLU A 291 13.25 -28.91 7.64
C GLU A 291 12.85 -28.48 9.05
N CYS A 292 13.73 -28.68 10.04
CA CYS A 292 13.52 -28.22 11.41
C CYS A 292 13.37 -26.68 11.48
N LEU A 293 14.23 -25.93 10.78
CA LEU A 293 14.15 -24.48 10.73
C LEU A 293 12.83 -23.99 10.12
N ASP A 294 12.37 -24.62 9.03
CA ASP A 294 11.12 -24.23 8.37
C ASP A 294 9.90 -24.47 9.27
N SER A 295 9.86 -25.60 10.00
CA SER A 295 8.82 -25.85 11.00
C SER A 295 8.87 -24.83 12.13
N LEU A 296 10.07 -24.51 12.65
CA LEU A 296 10.23 -23.51 13.71
C LEU A 296 9.83 -22.10 13.25
N LEU A 297 10.18 -21.70 12.03
CA LEU A 297 9.76 -20.42 11.46
C LEU A 297 8.24 -20.33 11.27
N HIS A 298 7.59 -21.45 10.95
CA HIS A 298 6.13 -21.52 10.88
C HIS A 298 5.49 -21.31 12.26
N GLU A 299 5.97 -22.00 13.30
CA GLU A 299 5.48 -21.83 14.67
C GLU A 299 5.74 -20.42 15.19
N LEU A 300 6.94 -19.87 14.99
CA LEU A 300 7.26 -18.49 15.38
C LEU A 300 6.33 -17.49 14.71
N ARG A 301 6.02 -17.67 13.43
CA ARG A 301 5.03 -16.83 12.73
C ARG A 301 3.66 -16.93 13.39
N GLN A 302 3.20 -18.13 13.72
CA GLN A 302 1.91 -18.29 14.41
C GLN A 302 1.90 -17.57 15.77
N VAL A 303 2.99 -17.63 16.54
CA VAL A 303 3.07 -16.92 17.82
C VAL A 303 2.99 -15.40 17.63
N PHE A 304 3.73 -14.83 16.66
CA PHE A 304 3.61 -13.40 16.34
C PHE A 304 2.19 -13.02 15.92
N THR A 305 1.54 -13.80 15.04
CA THR A 305 0.15 -13.56 14.64
C THR A 305 -0.80 -13.58 15.84
N ARG A 306 -0.67 -14.57 16.73
CA ARG A 306 -1.48 -14.63 17.97
C ARG A 306 -1.17 -13.48 18.91
N TYR A 307 0.06 -12.98 18.91
CA TYR A 307 0.43 -11.82 19.72
C TYR A 307 -0.20 -10.53 19.17
N GLU A 308 -0.24 -10.35 17.86
CA GLU A 308 -1.00 -9.26 17.21
C GLU A 308 -2.50 -9.37 17.54
N GLU A 309 -3.07 -10.58 17.47
CA GLU A 309 -4.48 -10.84 17.81
C GLU A 309 -4.82 -10.49 19.27
N ILE A 310 -3.96 -10.82 20.24
CA ILE A 310 -4.23 -10.46 21.65
C ILE A 310 -4.13 -8.94 21.85
N ILE A 311 -3.20 -8.25 21.17
CA ILE A 311 -3.12 -6.77 21.22
C ILE A 311 -4.41 -6.18 20.64
N ASP A 312 -4.90 -6.68 19.51
CA ASP A 312 -6.17 -6.27 18.91
C ASP A 312 -7.34 -6.39 19.90
N LEU A 313 -7.41 -7.47 20.68
CA LEU A 313 -8.46 -7.66 21.69
C LEU A 313 -8.45 -6.63 22.83
N PHE A 314 -7.32 -5.98 23.09
CA PHE A 314 -7.24 -4.90 24.09
C PHE A 314 -7.82 -3.57 23.60
N TYR A 315 -7.64 -3.20 22.32
CA TYR A 315 -7.90 -1.83 21.85
C TYR A 315 -8.57 -1.65 20.47
N LYS A 316 -8.69 -2.70 19.65
CA LYS A 316 -9.09 -2.51 18.25
C LYS A 316 -10.55 -2.04 18.14
N PRO A 317 -10.82 -0.87 17.50
CA PRO A 317 -12.16 -0.25 17.49
C PRO A 317 -13.23 -1.05 16.73
N GLU A 318 -12.80 -1.89 15.79
CA GLU A 318 -13.68 -2.66 14.89
C GLU A 318 -14.31 -3.88 15.59
N THR A 319 -13.77 -4.26 16.75
CA THR A 319 -14.19 -5.39 17.57
C THR A 319 -14.54 -4.94 18.99
N SER A 320 -15.35 -5.73 19.70
CA SER A 320 -15.56 -5.52 21.14
C SER A 320 -14.25 -5.76 21.87
N ASN A 321 -13.59 -4.67 22.27
CA ASN A 321 -12.29 -4.70 22.93
C ASN A 321 -12.40 -4.45 24.44
N ALA A 322 -11.37 -4.86 25.18
CA ALA A 322 -11.33 -4.77 26.63
C ALA A 322 -11.45 -3.32 27.13
N TYR A 323 -10.74 -2.39 26.50
CA TYR A 323 -10.71 -1.00 26.91
C TYR A 323 -12.10 -0.33 26.84
N ASP A 324 -12.76 -0.41 25.68
CA ASP A 324 -14.07 0.20 25.47
C ASP A 324 -15.13 -0.42 26.40
N ALA A 325 -15.01 -1.72 26.69
CA ALA A 325 -15.87 -2.40 27.64
C ALA A 325 -15.75 -1.82 29.06
N PHE A 326 -14.52 -1.57 29.55
CA PHE A 326 -14.29 -0.95 30.85
C PHE A 326 -14.69 0.52 30.90
N ILE A 327 -14.45 1.29 29.83
CA ILE A 327 -14.93 2.68 29.74
C ILE A 327 -16.45 2.73 29.79
N LYS A 328 -17.14 1.86 29.03
CA LYS A 328 -18.61 1.74 29.09
C LYS A 328 -19.08 1.39 30.50
N ALA A 329 -18.45 0.41 31.15
CA ALA A 329 -18.78 0.03 32.52
C ALA A 329 -18.62 1.20 33.50
N ALA A 330 -17.55 2.00 33.39
CA ALA A 330 -17.34 3.18 34.23
C ALA A 330 -18.48 4.20 34.06
N PHE A 331 -18.92 4.46 32.82
CA PHE A 331 -20.08 5.34 32.57
C PHE A 331 -21.38 4.78 33.12
N ASP A 332 -21.62 3.48 33.00
CA ASP A 332 -22.85 2.85 33.49
C ASP A 332 -22.89 2.79 35.03
N MET A 333 -21.75 2.52 35.68
CA MET A 333 -21.60 2.64 37.14
C MET A 333 -21.93 4.07 37.60
N ARG A 334 -21.38 5.07 36.90
CA ARG A 334 -21.64 6.48 37.19
C ARG A 334 -23.11 6.86 37.02
N LYS A 335 -23.77 6.44 35.94
CA LYS A 335 -25.22 6.67 35.73
C LYS A 335 -26.06 6.11 36.88
N LYS A 336 -25.63 4.99 37.46
CA LYS A 336 -26.27 4.35 38.62
C LYS A 336 -25.87 4.94 39.97
N GLY A 337 -25.00 5.95 39.99
CA GLY A 337 -24.49 6.57 41.23
C GLY A 337 -23.52 5.68 42.02
N LEU A 338 -22.90 4.69 41.37
CA LEU A 338 -21.89 3.81 41.95
C LEU A 338 -20.49 4.42 41.78
N ASP A 339 -19.54 3.95 42.59
CA ASP A 339 -18.12 4.28 42.43
C ASP A 339 -17.58 3.67 41.13
N HIS A 340 -17.18 4.53 40.19
CA HIS A 340 -16.72 4.13 38.86
C HIS A 340 -15.19 3.94 38.78
N ALA A 341 -14.46 4.25 39.86
CA ALA A 341 -13.01 4.09 39.92
C ALA A 341 -12.54 2.67 39.55
N PRO A 342 -13.17 1.56 40.01
CA PRO A 342 -12.70 0.21 39.70
C PRO A 342 -12.70 -0.15 38.21
N ALA A 343 -13.63 0.42 37.42
CA ALA A 343 -13.68 0.22 35.98
C ALA A 343 -12.75 1.19 35.23
N LEU A 344 -12.65 2.43 35.70
CA LEU A 344 -11.74 3.43 35.13
C LEU A 344 -10.27 3.05 35.32
N ASP A 345 -9.89 2.56 36.51
CA ASP A 345 -8.54 2.11 36.82
C ASP A 345 -8.12 0.93 35.92
N ALA A 346 -9.06 0.03 35.60
CA ALA A 346 -8.82 -1.06 34.66
C ALA A 346 -8.59 -0.56 33.23
N ALA A 347 -9.36 0.43 32.77
CA ALA A 347 -9.15 1.06 31.47
C ALA A 347 -7.80 1.79 31.39
N ALA A 348 -7.41 2.52 32.45
CA ALA A 348 -6.11 3.18 32.56
C ALA A 348 -4.96 2.17 32.58
N PHE A 349 -5.14 1.04 33.28
CA PHE A 349 -4.18 -0.06 33.26
C PHE A 349 -4.01 -0.63 31.85
N ILE A 350 -5.10 -0.93 31.14
CA ILE A 350 -5.05 -1.42 29.74
C ILE A 350 -4.27 -0.45 28.85
N PHE A 351 -4.55 0.86 28.96
CA PHE A 351 -3.82 1.90 28.24
C PHE A 351 -2.31 1.84 28.51
N SER A 352 -1.92 1.80 29.80
CA SER A 352 -0.52 1.73 30.19
C SER A 352 0.16 0.43 29.71
N ARG A 353 -0.56 -0.69 29.77
CA ARG A 353 -0.03 -2.01 29.41
C ARG A 353 0.16 -2.13 27.90
N LEU A 354 -0.74 -1.57 27.10
CA LEU A 354 -0.57 -1.49 25.64
C LEU A 354 0.66 -0.69 25.26
N LYS A 355 0.92 0.43 25.95
CA LYS A 355 2.13 1.24 25.75
C LYS A 355 3.39 0.45 26.10
N GLU A 356 3.38 -0.31 27.19
CA GLU A 356 4.49 -1.21 27.55
C GLU A 356 4.73 -2.30 26.50
N ILE A 357 3.67 -2.97 26.03
CA ILE A 357 3.76 -4.03 25.01
C ILE A 357 4.28 -3.47 23.69
N SER A 358 3.72 -2.34 23.23
CA SER A 358 4.13 -1.71 21.98
C SER A 358 5.58 -1.24 22.04
N LEU A 359 6.00 -0.60 23.14
CA LEU A 359 7.38 -0.17 23.34
C LEU A 359 8.35 -1.37 23.38
N TYR A 360 7.96 -2.48 24.02
CA TYR A 360 8.74 -3.70 24.02
C TYR A 360 8.95 -4.25 22.61
N ILE A 361 7.87 -4.35 21.82
CA ILE A 361 7.93 -4.85 20.44
C ILE A 361 8.76 -3.92 19.54
N GLU A 362 8.63 -2.60 19.71
CA GLU A 362 9.42 -1.61 18.98
C GLU A 362 10.92 -1.73 19.30
N LEU A 363 11.29 -1.86 20.58
CA LEU A 363 12.68 -1.91 21.00
C LEU A 363 13.34 -3.24 20.68
N GLU A 364 12.69 -4.36 20.98
CA GLU A 364 13.29 -5.70 20.85
C GLU A 364 13.25 -6.18 19.39
N TYR A 365 12.10 -6.03 18.72
CA TYR A 365 11.87 -6.57 17.38
C TYR A 365 11.84 -5.51 16.28
N LYS A 366 12.09 -4.22 16.58
CA LYS A 366 12.06 -3.11 15.60
C LYS A 366 10.78 -3.09 14.76
N HIS A 367 9.66 -3.46 15.37
CA HIS A 367 8.36 -3.60 14.71
C HIS A 367 7.39 -2.54 15.23
N ASP A 368 6.64 -1.92 14.33
CA ASP A 368 5.59 -0.97 14.68
C ASP A 368 4.24 -1.69 14.75
N THR A 369 3.64 -1.68 15.95
CA THR A 369 2.34 -2.29 16.22
C THR A 369 1.16 -1.55 15.57
N GLY A 370 1.37 -0.35 15.02
CA GLY A 370 0.34 0.42 14.33
C GLY A 370 -0.69 1.08 15.27
N ILE A 371 -0.35 1.25 16.54
CA ILE A 371 -1.22 1.89 17.55
C ILE A 371 -0.99 3.40 17.53
N ASP A 372 -2.01 4.19 17.21
CA ASP A 372 -1.98 5.66 17.38
C ASP A 372 -2.21 6.02 18.85
N PHE A 373 -1.11 6.06 19.63
CA PHE A 373 -1.17 6.42 21.04
C PHE A 373 -1.60 7.86 21.29
N GLU A 374 -1.36 8.80 20.37
CA GLU A 374 -1.84 10.18 20.52
C GLU A 374 -3.36 10.23 20.46
N TYR A 375 -3.96 9.53 19.50
CA TYR A 375 -5.41 9.39 19.40
C TYR A 375 -5.97 8.74 20.65
N TYR A 376 -5.36 7.64 21.08
CA TYR A 376 -5.85 6.86 22.21
C TYR A 376 -5.71 7.62 23.54
N GLU A 377 -4.64 8.39 23.72
CA GLU A 377 -4.44 9.28 24.87
C GLU A 377 -5.50 10.38 24.91
N HIS A 378 -5.87 10.94 23.75
CA HIS A 378 -6.98 11.90 23.66
C HIS A 378 -8.31 11.26 24.09
N VAL A 379 -8.64 10.09 23.54
CA VAL A 379 -9.87 9.36 23.89
C VAL A 379 -9.91 9.02 25.39
N HIS A 380 -8.78 8.62 25.96
CA HIS A 380 -8.66 8.31 27.38
C HIS A 380 -8.86 9.55 28.26
N SER A 381 -8.18 10.65 27.94
CA SER A 381 -8.31 11.92 28.64
C SER A 381 -9.73 12.49 28.57
N ASP A 382 -10.38 12.40 27.40
CA ASP A 382 -11.76 12.86 27.19
C ASP A 382 -12.75 12.03 28.01
N SER A 383 -12.57 10.71 28.05
CA SER A 383 -13.40 9.81 28.85
C SER A 383 -13.29 10.13 30.35
N LEU A 384 -12.08 10.41 30.82
CA LEU A 384 -11.80 10.77 32.21
C LEU A 384 -12.45 12.11 32.57
N THR A 385 -12.28 13.14 31.74
CA THR A 385 -12.91 14.45 31.91
C THR A 385 -14.45 14.36 31.92
N ALA A 386 -15.01 13.54 31.03
CA ALA A 386 -16.46 13.31 30.97
C ALA A 386 -16.99 12.64 32.24
N LEU A 387 -16.24 11.72 32.85
CA LEU A 387 -16.57 11.06 34.11
C LEU A 387 -16.44 12.00 35.34
N GLU A 388 -15.60 13.02 35.27
CA GLU A 388 -15.43 14.02 36.34
C GLU A 388 -16.47 15.16 36.32
N THR A 389 -17.10 15.44 35.16
CA THR A 389 -17.99 16.61 34.98
C THR A 389 -19.35 16.46 35.69
N PRO A 390 -19.76 17.31 36.66
CA PRO A 390 -20.98 17.10 37.46
C PRO A 390 -22.26 16.95 36.62
N ILE A 391 -23.06 15.91 36.92
CA ILE A 391 -24.33 15.64 36.22
C ILE A 391 -25.36 16.68 36.66
N TYR A 392 -25.67 17.65 35.80
CA TYR A 392 -26.88 18.46 35.93
C TYR A 392 -28.07 17.70 35.32
N PRO A 393 -29.23 17.65 35.98
CA PRO A 393 -30.41 16.97 35.42
C PRO A 393 -30.95 17.80 34.25
N ALA A 394 -30.61 17.42 33.03
CA ALA A 394 -31.28 17.92 31.82
C ALA A 394 -32.56 17.10 31.59
N GLN A 395 -33.69 17.79 31.55
CA GLN A 395 -34.93 17.24 31.01
C GLN A 395 -34.74 16.99 29.51
N SER A 396 -34.86 15.74 29.05
CA SER A 396 -34.95 15.45 27.62
C SER A 396 -35.86 14.26 27.35
N ASP A 397 -36.68 14.45 26.31
CA ASP A 397 -37.71 13.56 25.76
C ASP A 397 -37.24 12.11 25.50
N PRO A 398 -38.09 11.08 25.71
CA PRO A 398 -37.70 9.67 25.63
C PRO A 398 -37.59 9.06 24.21
N SER A 399 -37.62 9.84 23.13
CA SER A 399 -37.80 9.32 21.76
C SER A 399 -36.54 9.18 20.90
N MET A 400 -35.35 9.29 21.48
CA MET A 400 -34.06 9.12 20.77
C MET A 400 -33.11 8.21 21.56
N ILE A 401 -33.53 6.96 21.81
CA ILE A 401 -32.65 5.92 22.36
C ILE A 401 -32.87 4.64 21.57
N ASP A 402 -32.24 4.55 20.40
CA ASP A 402 -31.75 3.27 19.87
C ASP A 402 -30.57 3.53 18.93
N GLY A 403 -29.44 2.87 19.19
CA GLY A 403 -28.14 3.12 18.56
C GLY A 403 -27.07 3.45 19.60
N ALA A 404 -26.12 2.53 19.77
CA ALA A 404 -25.02 2.60 20.74
C ALA A 404 -24.39 4.01 20.82
N VAL A 405 -24.67 4.70 21.93
CA VAL A 405 -24.08 6.02 22.22
C VAL A 405 -22.65 5.78 22.72
N THR A 406 -21.70 5.76 21.80
CA THR A 406 -20.31 6.12 22.11
C THR A 406 -20.28 7.61 22.47
N VAL A 407 -20.03 7.91 23.74
CA VAL A 407 -19.93 9.26 24.27
C VAL A 407 -18.57 9.86 23.86
N TYR A 408 -18.41 10.22 22.59
CA TYR A 408 -17.26 11.00 22.15
C TYR A 408 -17.56 12.49 22.39
N ASN A 409 -16.76 13.15 23.23
CA ASN A 409 -16.64 14.61 23.16
C ASN A 409 -15.65 14.94 22.02
N LEU A 410 -15.87 16.07 21.34
CA LEU A 410 -14.91 16.54 20.34
C LEU A 410 -13.63 17.04 21.05
N PRO A 411 -12.43 16.69 20.55
CA PRO A 411 -11.17 17.28 20.97
C PRO A 411 -11.26 18.80 21.08
N GLU A 412 -10.65 19.39 22.11
CA GLU A 412 -10.65 20.85 22.30
C GLU A 412 -10.10 21.60 21.08
N GLU A 413 -9.15 20.99 20.37
CA GLU A 413 -8.61 21.49 19.10
C GLU A 413 -9.71 21.72 18.05
N LEU A 414 -10.72 20.84 17.98
CA LEU A 414 -11.79 20.87 16.99
C LEU A 414 -13.03 21.68 17.41
N LYS A 415 -13.08 22.20 18.64
CA LYS A 415 -14.17 23.09 19.06
C LYS A 415 -13.98 24.46 18.41
N GLY A 416 -14.98 24.91 17.65
CA GLY A 416 -14.91 26.18 16.93
C GLY A 416 -13.95 26.16 15.75
N SER A 417 -13.80 25.02 15.07
CA SER A 417 -12.88 24.80 13.96
C SER A 417 -12.95 25.89 12.90
N ALA A 418 -14.16 26.29 12.50
CA ALA A 418 -14.35 27.28 11.43
C ALA A 418 -13.74 28.64 11.79
N LEU A 419 -13.89 29.08 13.04
CA LEU A 419 -13.31 30.34 13.51
C LEU A 419 -11.79 30.23 13.60
N LYS A 420 -11.27 29.15 14.20
CA LYS A 420 -9.83 28.90 14.32
C LYS A 420 -9.14 28.88 12.95
N ILE A 421 -9.72 28.20 11.95
CA ILE A 421 -9.18 28.15 10.59
C ILE A 421 -9.20 29.54 9.93
N LEU A 422 -10.27 30.32 10.10
CA LEU A 422 -10.36 31.67 9.54
C LEU A 422 -9.36 32.64 10.19
N GLU A 423 -9.23 32.61 11.52
CA GLU A 423 -8.22 33.39 12.25
C GLU A 423 -6.80 32.97 11.86
N TYR A 424 -6.56 31.66 11.71
CA TYR A 424 -5.28 31.12 11.24
C TYR A 424 -4.95 31.63 9.83
N SER A 425 -5.94 31.70 8.93
CA SER A 425 -5.74 32.17 7.56
C SER A 425 -5.25 33.62 7.44
N GLY A 426 -5.49 34.46 8.46
CA GLY A 426 -5.10 35.87 8.44
C GLY A 426 -5.88 36.75 7.45
N VAL A 427 -7.04 36.29 6.96
CA VAL A 427 -7.97 37.13 6.19
C VAL A 427 -8.58 38.23 7.05
N SER A 428 -9.02 39.34 6.44
CA SER A 428 -9.53 40.49 7.20
C SER A 428 -10.78 40.15 8.02
N GLU A 429 -10.97 40.86 9.14
CA GLU A 429 -12.12 40.64 10.03
C GLU A 429 -13.47 40.78 9.30
N GLU A 430 -13.57 41.68 8.31
CA GLU A 430 -14.79 41.82 7.51
C GLU A 430 -15.06 40.57 6.66
N LYS A 431 -14.01 39.98 6.06
CA LYS A 431 -14.12 38.74 5.29
C LYS A 431 -14.45 37.55 6.18
N THR A 432 -13.83 37.45 7.35
CA THR A 432 -14.14 36.42 8.37
C THR A 432 -15.60 36.49 8.79
N THR A 433 -16.08 37.69 9.13
CA THR A 433 -17.48 37.91 9.54
C THR A 433 -18.46 37.55 8.41
N CYS A 434 -18.16 37.99 7.18
CA CYS A 434 -18.97 37.68 6.01
C CYS A 434 -19.00 36.16 5.72
N PHE A 435 -17.85 35.48 5.83
CA PHE A 435 -17.76 34.03 5.65
C PHE A 435 -18.61 33.28 6.68
N LEU A 436 -18.46 33.60 7.97
CA LEU A 436 -19.22 32.98 9.06
C LEU A 436 -20.72 33.24 8.94
N MET A 437 -21.13 34.44 8.49
CA MET A 437 -22.53 34.76 8.24
C MET A 437 -23.10 33.87 7.12
N ASN A 438 -22.39 33.72 6.00
CA ASN A 438 -22.80 32.85 4.89
C ASN A 438 -22.79 31.36 5.28
N LEU A 439 -21.81 30.92 6.08
CA LEU A 439 -21.74 29.56 6.61
C LEU A 439 -22.91 29.27 7.57
N THR A 440 -23.25 30.23 8.42
CA THR A 440 -24.43 30.13 9.30
C THR A 440 -25.72 30.08 8.51
N ALA A 441 -25.84 30.89 7.43
CA ALA A 441 -26.97 30.81 6.53
C ALA A 441 -27.09 29.42 5.86
N PHE A 442 -25.96 28.81 5.48
CA PHE A 442 -25.92 27.44 4.95
C PHE A 442 -26.38 26.41 5.99
N ARG A 443 -25.90 26.52 7.24
CA ARG A 443 -26.29 25.63 8.35
C ARG A 443 -27.79 25.64 8.61
N ASN A 444 -28.43 26.79 8.44
CA ASN A 444 -29.85 27.02 8.67
C ASN A 444 -30.74 26.67 7.46
N LEU A 445 -30.17 26.20 6.34
CA LEU A 445 -30.97 25.70 5.23
C LEU A 445 -31.74 24.44 5.66
N LYS A 446 -33.04 24.39 5.34
CA LYS A 446 -33.87 23.20 5.57
C LYS A 446 -33.40 22.00 4.77
N ASP A 447 -33.04 22.24 3.51
CA ASP A 447 -32.45 21.27 2.61
C ASP A 447 -31.19 21.87 2.00
N ARG A 448 -30.03 21.35 2.41
CA ARG A 448 -28.71 21.81 1.96
C ARG A 448 -28.38 21.37 0.53
N LEU A 449 -29.08 20.35 0.03
CA LEU A 449 -28.96 19.83 -1.33
C LEU A 449 -30.06 20.34 -2.27
N SER A 450 -30.92 21.25 -1.82
CA SER A 450 -31.95 21.85 -2.69
C SER A 450 -31.32 22.60 -3.87
N ALA A 451 -31.87 22.41 -5.07
CA ALA A 451 -31.47 23.12 -6.29
C ALA A 451 -32.08 24.52 -6.42
N ASP A 452 -32.87 24.97 -5.44
CA ASP A 452 -33.55 26.27 -5.45
C ASP A 452 -32.58 27.44 -5.46
N GLU A 453 -33.01 28.57 -6.03
CA GLU A 453 -32.18 29.77 -6.19
C GLU A 453 -31.61 30.28 -4.85
N PRO A 454 -32.37 30.35 -3.73
CA PRO A 454 -31.83 30.82 -2.45
C PRO A 454 -30.71 29.91 -1.90
N ALA A 455 -30.91 28.59 -1.94
CA ALA A 455 -29.90 27.62 -1.48
C ALA A 455 -28.64 27.67 -2.35
N ARG A 456 -28.81 27.83 -3.67
CA ARG A 456 -27.72 27.99 -4.63
C ARG A 456 -26.90 29.26 -4.38
N LEU A 457 -27.56 30.39 -4.08
CA LEU A 457 -26.89 31.65 -3.76
C LEU A 457 -26.06 31.55 -2.48
N VAL A 458 -26.59 30.91 -1.44
CA VAL A 458 -25.86 30.67 -0.18
C VAL A 458 -24.63 29.79 -0.41
N ARG A 459 -24.77 28.65 -1.10
CA ARG A 459 -23.63 27.78 -1.45
C ARG A 459 -22.56 28.52 -2.26
N LYS A 460 -22.99 29.31 -3.25
CA LYS A 460 -22.08 30.10 -4.10
C LYS A 460 -21.32 31.17 -3.29
N ALA A 461 -21.98 31.82 -2.34
CA ALA A 461 -21.35 32.85 -1.51
C ALA A 461 -20.18 32.29 -0.68
N VAL A 462 -20.36 31.13 -0.04
CA VAL A 462 -19.29 30.43 0.68
C VAL A 462 -18.21 29.91 -0.28
N ALA A 463 -18.62 29.34 -1.42
CA ALA A 463 -17.67 28.78 -2.37
C ALA A 463 -16.71 29.80 -2.99
N ASN A 464 -17.17 31.04 -3.19
CA ASN A 464 -16.35 32.11 -3.76
C ASN A 464 -15.17 32.53 -2.87
N SER A 465 -15.31 32.40 -1.55
CA SER A 465 -14.28 32.79 -0.58
C SER A 465 -13.47 31.60 -0.05
N PHE A 466 -13.97 30.38 -0.18
CA PHE A 466 -13.31 29.17 0.33
C PHE A 466 -11.86 29.01 -0.15
N PHE A 467 -11.61 29.10 -1.46
CA PHE A 467 -10.26 28.91 -1.99
C PHE A 467 -9.29 30.07 -1.69
N GLU A 468 -9.83 31.25 -1.35
CA GLU A 468 -9.02 32.35 -0.82
C GLU A 468 -8.48 32.00 0.57
N VAL A 469 -9.37 31.54 1.46
CA VAL A 469 -9.00 31.03 2.80
C VAL A 469 -8.05 29.84 2.67
N TYR A 470 -8.37 28.88 1.78
CA TYR A 470 -7.55 27.70 1.54
C TYR A 470 -6.11 28.03 1.17
N SER A 471 -5.92 28.95 0.22
CA SER A 471 -4.59 29.43 -0.20
C SER A 471 -3.83 30.14 0.93
N ALA A 472 -4.53 30.93 1.76
CA ALA A 472 -3.92 31.63 2.88
C ALA A 472 -3.49 30.67 4.01
N VAL A 473 -4.35 29.72 4.38
CA VAL A 473 -4.04 28.67 5.37
C VAL A 473 -2.87 27.81 4.89
N PHE A 474 -2.87 27.35 3.65
CA PHE A 474 -1.77 26.55 3.10
C PHE A 474 -0.42 27.29 3.20
N ARG A 475 -0.38 28.57 2.81
CA ARG A 475 0.85 29.37 2.88
C ARG A 475 1.38 29.49 4.30
N ARG A 476 0.49 29.73 5.27
CA ARG A 476 0.88 29.84 6.68
C ARG A 476 1.35 28.50 7.23
N ALA A 477 0.60 27.42 6.97
CA ALA A 477 0.96 26.08 7.40
C ALA A 477 2.32 25.64 6.85
N HIS A 478 2.60 25.92 5.58
CA HIS A 478 3.89 25.62 4.98
C HIS A 478 5.03 26.48 5.56
N ALA A 479 4.79 27.76 5.85
CA ALA A 479 5.78 28.65 6.44
C ALA A 479 6.12 28.33 7.90
N GLU A 480 5.11 27.92 8.68
CA GLU A 480 5.25 27.56 10.10
C GLU A 480 5.57 26.07 10.30
N ASN A 481 5.58 25.27 9.22
CA ASN A 481 5.69 23.81 9.25
C ASN A 481 4.66 23.17 10.20
N ASP A 482 3.44 23.70 10.16
CA ASP A 482 2.32 23.29 11.01
C ASP A 482 1.66 22.03 10.44
N ASN A 483 1.75 20.94 11.20
CA ASN A 483 1.14 19.66 10.89
C ASN A 483 0.00 19.30 11.86
N SER A 484 -0.60 20.29 12.53
CA SER A 484 -1.76 20.08 13.39
C SER A 484 -2.89 19.36 12.66
N ARG A 485 -3.59 18.47 13.38
CA ARG A 485 -4.63 17.62 12.79
C ARG A 485 -5.76 18.49 12.22
N LEU A 486 -6.13 19.59 12.88
CA LEU A 486 -7.15 20.53 12.36
C LEU A 486 -6.77 21.09 10.97
N ILE A 487 -5.53 21.55 10.80
CA ILE A 487 -5.07 22.12 9.52
C ILE A 487 -4.93 21.03 8.46
N ARG A 488 -4.43 19.84 8.81
CA ARG A 488 -4.38 18.68 7.90
C ARG A 488 -5.78 18.26 7.46
N MET A 489 -6.77 18.22 8.35
CA MET A 489 -8.17 17.93 8.02
C MET A 489 -8.73 18.95 7.01
N PHE A 490 -8.44 20.24 7.20
CA PHE A 490 -8.89 21.27 6.27
C PHE A 490 -8.24 21.15 4.90
N LEU A 491 -6.90 21.05 4.85
CA LEU A 491 -6.17 21.04 3.57
C LEU A 491 -6.35 19.72 2.81
N SER A 492 -6.42 18.58 3.50
CA SER A 492 -6.43 17.25 2.86
C SER A 492 -7.83 16.69 2.66
N PHE A 493 -8.78 17.02 3.53
CA PHE A 493 -10.10 16.39 3.58
C PHE A 493 -11.26 17.37 3.34
N GLY A 494 -11.00 18.67 3.24
CA GLY A 494 -12.03 19.69 3.02
C GLY A 494 -12.91 19.96 4.25
N TYR A 495 -12.43 19.57 5.44
CA TYR A 495 -13.11 19.80 6.72
C TYR A 495 -12.96 21.26 7.16
N MET A 496 -14.02 21.90 7.66
CA MET A 496 -13.90 23.28 8.18
C MET A 496 -14.73 23.57 9.43
N ASP A 497 -15.90 22.93 9.59
CA ASP A 497 -16.82 23.22 10.70
C ASP A 497 -17.33 21.89 11.29
N GLU A 498 -17.10 21.69 12.58
CA GLU A 498 -17.55 20.52 13.33
C GLU A 498 -19.07 20.36 13.35
N LYS A 499 -19.82 21.45 13.11
CA LYS A 499 -21.29 21.47 13.17
C LYS A 499 -21.96 21.06 11.85
N LEU A 500 -21.17 20.77 10.82
CA LEU A 500 -21.65 20.29 9.52
C LEU A 500 -21.62 18.76 9.39
N LEU A 501 -20.96 18.09 10.32
CA LEU A 501 -20.76 16.64 10.36
C LEU A 501 -21.23 16.08 11.70
N ASP A 502 -21.41 14.77 11.76
CA ASP A 502 -21.66 14.09 13.03
C ASP A 502 -20.35 13.92 13.82
N ILE A 503 -20.45 13.84 15.15
CA ILE A 503 -19.27 13.69 16.01
C ILE A 503 -18.42 12.48 15.58
N GLY A 504 -19.04 11.34 15.26
CA GLY A 504 -18.33 10.16 14.74
C GLY A 504 -17.52 10.48 13.49
N GLN A 505 -18.13 11.11 12.49
CA GLN A 505 -17.45 11.49 11.24
C GLN A 505 -16.29 12.48 11.50
N VAL A 506 -16.45 13.41 12.43
CA VAL A 506 -15.38 14.35 12.80
C VAL A 506 -14.21 13.60 13.45
N MET A 507 -14.49 12.65 14.34
CA MET A 507 -13.47 11.80 14.97
C MET A 507 -12.75 10.90 13.95
N ASP A 508 -13.48 10.36 12.97
CA ASP A 508 -12.92 9.54 11.90
C ASP A 508 -11.95 10.36 11.04
N LEU A 509 -12.32 11.59 10.68
CA LEU A 509 -11.42 12.52 9.99
C LEU A 509 -10.20 12.90 10.85
N TYR A 510 -10.39 13.04 12.16
CA TYR A 510 -9.30 13.33 13.10
C TYR A 510 -8.31 12.17 13.24
N ARG A 511 -8.80 10.93 13.23
CA ARG A 511 -7.98 9.70 13.15
C ARG A 511 -7.19 9.69 11.84
N LEU A 512 -7.86 9.87 10.70
CA LEU A 512 -7.22 9.90 9.38
C LEU A 512 -6.13 10.99 9.28
N ALA A 513 -6.33 12.14 9.92
CA ALA A 513 -5.34 13.22 9.93
C ALA A 513 -4.11 12.90 10.79
N GLY A 514 -4.28 12.04 11.80
CA GLY A 514 -3.22 11.55 12.69
C GLY A 514 -2.45 10.35 12.15
N MET A 515 -3.01 9.62 11.19
CA MET A 515 -2.26 8.59 10.47
C MET A 515 -1.08 9.28 9.77
N GLU A 516 0.14 9.01 10.24
CA GLU A 516 1.34 9.35 9.48
C GLU A 516 1.24 8.67 8.12
N ASP A 517 1.47 9.42 7.04
CA ASP A 517 1.49 8.90 5.67
C ASP A 517 2.69 7.94 5.52
N THR A 518 2.59 6.73 6.05
CA THR A 518 3.61 5.65 5.99
C THR A 518 3.73 5.04 4.60
N SER A 519 3.34 5.78 3.55
CA SER A 519 3.59 5.36 2.19
C SER A 519 3.74 6.57 1.29
N GLY A 520 4.94 7.17 1.33
CA GLY A 520 5.46 8.03 0.27
C GLY A 520 5.53 7.29 -1.07
N VAL A 521 4.38 7.01 -1.66
CA VAL A 521 4.25 6.53 -3.03
C VAL A 521 4.68 7.70 -3.90
N SER A 522 5.78 7.55 -4.64
CA SER A 522 6.42 8.65 -5.36
C SER A 522 5.55 9.42 -6.37
N ASN A 523 4.32 8.96 -6.65
CA ASN A 523 3.40 9.53 -7.62
C ASN A 523 1.94 9.65 -7.13
N VAL A 524 1.63 9.50 -5.84
CA VAL A 524 0.30 9.76 -5.28
C VAL A 524 0.43 10.84 -4.21
N TYR A 525 -0.43 11.86 -4.27
CA TYR A 525 -0.33 13.04 -3.41
C TYR A 525 -1.69 13.40 -2.81
N LEU A 526 -1.73 13.61 -1.50
CA LEU A 526 -2.73 14.46 -0.89
C LEU A 526 -2.55 15.90 -1.36
N MET A 527 -3.62 16.69 -1.35
CA MET A 527 -3.58 18.04 -1.95
C MET A 527 -2.54 18.95 -1.29
N HIS A 528 -2.36 18.87 0.04
CA HIS A 528 -1.35 19.67 0.74
C HIS A 528 0.08 19.30 0.30
N GLU A 529 0.36 18.02 0.04
CA GLU A 529 1.65 17.54 -0.46
C GLU A 529 1.89 18.01 -1.91
N TRP A 530 0.85 17.94 -2.74
CA TRP A 530 0.90 18.41 -4.13
C TRP A 530 1.20 19.90 -4.21
N LEU A 531 0.48 20.72 -3.44
CA LEU A 531 0.71 22.15 -3.39
C LEU A 531 2.09 22.49 -2.81
N THR A 532 2.59 21.69 -1.87
CA THR A 532 3.97 21.79 -1.38
C THR A 532 4.98 21.51 -2.50
N ALA A 533 4.74 20.51 -3.34
CA ALA A 533 5.60 20.22 -4.50
C ALA A 533 5.61 21.36 -5.54
N ILE A 534 4.47 22.02 -5.76
CA ILE A 534 4.37 23.20 -6.63
C ILE A 534 5.08 24.40 -6.01
N TYR A 535 4.86 24.68 -4.72
CA TYR A 535 5.44 25.82 -4.01
C TYR A 535 6.97 25.70 -3.87
N SER A 536 7.46 24.49 -3.61
CA SER A 536 8.88 24.15 -3.58
C SER A 536 9.54 24.08 -4.97
N MET A 537 8.75 24.23 -6.04
CA MET A 537 9.20 24.14 -7.45
C MET A 537 9.79 22.78 -7.85
N THR A 538 9.49 21.73 -7.10
CA THR A 538 9.86 20.35 -7.48
C THR A 538 8.97 19.81 -8.60
N LYS A 539 7.74 20.34 -8.73
CA LYS A 539 6.79 20.05 -9.81
C LYS A 539 6.31 21.33 -10.50
N ASP A 540 5.90 21.18 -11.76
CA ASP A 540 5.30 22.27 -12.54
C ASP A 540 3.78 22.34 -12.37
N PRO A 541 3.18 23.54 -12.38
CA PRO A 541 1.74 23.71 -12.37
C PRO A 541 1.07 22.97 -13.53
N SER A 542 -0.13 22.49 -13.26
CA SER A 542 -1.03 21.83 -14.20
C SER A 542 -1.58 22.84 -15.23
N ILE A 543 -2.13 22.34 -16.33
CA ILE A 543 -2.78 23.21 -17.33
C ILE A 543 -4.03 23.90 -16.78
N ASN A 544 -4.41 25.02 -17.38
CA ASN A 544 -5.67 25.69 -17.09
C ASN A 544 -6.86 25.08 -17.86
N ASN A 545 -8.06 25.63 -17.65
CA ASN A 545 -9.30 25.18 -18.29
C ASN A 545 -9.30 25.25 -19.83
N PHE A 546 -8.36 25.99 -20.42
CA PHE A 546 -8.19 26.11 -21.88
C PHE A 546 -7.08 25.20 -22.42
N GLY A 547 -6.43 24.43 -21.56
CA GLY A 547 -5.31 23.56 -21.91
C GLY A 547 -3.95 24.27 -22.01
N ASN A 548 -3.86 25.53 -21.57
CA ASN A 548 -2.59 26.27 -21.56
C ASN A 548 -1.82 25.98 -20.26
N ASP A 549 -0.53 25.68 -20.38
CA ASP A 549 0.37 25.57 -19.23
C ASP A 549 0.77 26.96 -18.67
N TYR A 550 1.54 26.98 -17.59
CA TYR A 550 2.01 28.21 -16.96
C TYR A 550 2.89 29.07 -17.92
N ALA A 551 3.66 28.43 -18.79
CA ALA A 551 4.50 29.11 -19.77
C ALA A 551 3.71 29.67 -20.96
N ASP A 552 2.65 28.99 -21.38
CA ASP A 552 1.71 29.45 -22.40
C ASP A 552 0.91 30.66 -21.90
N THR A 553 0.49 30.64 -20.63
CA THR A 553 -0.16 31.79 -19.98
C THR A 553 0.75 33.02 -19.98
N PHE A 554 2.05 32.85 -19.68
CA PHE A 554 3.02 33.95 -19.82
C PHE A 554 3.09 34.49 -21.26
N ARG A 555 3.10 33.61 -22.27
CA ARG A 555 3.12 34.01 -23.69
C ARG A 555 1.86 34.80 -24.06
N GLU A 556 0.70 34.44 -23.54
CA GLU A 556 -0.55 35.16 -23.74
C GLU A 556 -0.55 36.53 -23.07
N LEU A 557 -0.12 36.62 -21.81
CA LEU A 557 0.03 37.88 -21.09
C LEU A 557 1.02 38.83 -21.77
N ARG A 558 2.10 38.27 -22.34
CA ARG A 558 3.04 39.02 -23.16
C ARG A 558 2.39 39.54 -24.44
N LYS A 559 1.64 38.71 -25.17
CA LYS A 559 0.90 39.13 -26.37
C LYS A 559 -0.13 40.23 -26.08
N GLN A 560 -0.72 40.21 -24.88
CA GLN A 560 -1.64 41.24 -24.39
C GLN A 560 -0.95 42.52 -23.89
N GLY A 561 0.39 42.55 -23.85
CA GLY A 561 1.17 43.69 -23.35
C GLY A 561 1.15 43.86 -21.83
N ARG A 562 0.68 42.85 -21.07
CA ARG A 562 0.65 42.88 -19.60
C ARG A 562 1.99 42.51 -18.97
N LEU A 563 2.83 41.76 -19.69
CA LEU A 563 4.17 41.35 -19.29
C LEU A 563 5.16 41.55 -20.44
N THR A 564 6.44 41.71 -20.12
CA THR A 564 7.55 41.85 -21.06
C THR A 564 8.52 40.66 -20.96
N ASP A 565 9.46 40.53 -21.91
CA ASP A 565 10.48 39.47 -21.84
C ASP A 565 11.41 39.61 -20.62
N ASN A 566 11.58 40.83 -20.10
CA ASN A 566 12.37 41.08 -18.89
C ASN A 566 11.71 40.47 -17.64
N ASP A 567 10.38 40.37 -17.63
CA ASP A 567 9.61 39.82 -16.51
C ASP A 567 9.65 38.30 -16.47
N LYS A 568 10.17 37.66 -17.52
CA LYS A 568 10.18 36.20 -17.67
C LYS A 568 10.83 35.50 -16.48
N HIS A 569 12.02 35.95 -16.06
CA HIS A 569 12.75 35.32 -14.95
C HIS A 569 12.00 35.48 -13.62
N ALA A 570 11.43 36.65 -13.35
CA ALA A 570 10.65 36.89 -12.14
C ALA A 570 9.38 36.04 -12.12
N TYR A 571 8.65 35.96 -13.25
CA TYR A 571 7.41 35.20 -13.38
C TYR A 571 7.60 33.70 -13.14
N PHE A 572 8.61 33.07 -13.75
CA PHE A 572 8.82 31.62 -13.59
C PHE A 572 9.35 31.24 -12.20
N ASN A 573 9.96 32.19 -11.48
CA ASN A 573 10.46 32.01 -10.12
C ASN A 573 9.50 32.56 -9.04
N ASP A 574 8.29 32.97 -9.43
CA ASP A 574 7.26 33.42 -8.49
C ASP A 574 6.51 32.21 -7.90
N ARG A 575 6.89 31.82 -6.68
CA ARG A 575 6.28 30.70 -5.94
C ARG A 575 4.79 30.95 -5.68
N ASP A 576 4.44 32.17 -5.30
CA ASP A 576 3.05 32.55 -4.99
C ASP A 576 2.21 32.59 -6.28
N GLY A 577 2.78 33.09 -7.37
CA GLY A 577 2.14 33.06 -8.69
C GLY A 577 1.87 31.65 -9.20
N ARG A 578 2.81 30.72 -9.02
CA ARG A 578 2.64 29.29 -9.38
C ARG A 578 1.57 28.62 -8.53
N LEU A 579 1.61 28.83 -7.21
CA LEU A 579 0.61 28.30 -6.28
C LEU A 579 -0.80 28.82 -6.61
N SER A 580 -0.91 30.15 -6.80
CA SER A 580 -2.18 30.79 -7.13
C SER A 580 -2.76 30.28 -8.44
N PHE A 581 -1.90 30.04 -9.44
CA PHE A 581 -2.30 29.45 -10.72
C PHE A 581 -2.82 28.02 -10.54
N GLU A 582 -2.13 27.18 -9.75
CA GLU A 582 -2.56 25.80 -9.49
C GLU A 582 -3.90 25.75 -8.76
N ILE A 583 -4.05 26.54 -7.68
CA ILE A 583 -5.28 26.55 -6.87
C ILE A 583 -6.47 27.06 -7.70
N SER A 584 -6.29 28.16 -8.43
CA SER A 584 -7.38 28.80 -9.17
C SER A 584 -7.86 27.99 -10.38
N ASN A 585 -6.95 27.25 -11.02
CA ASN A 585 -7.28 26.49 -12.22
C ASN A 585 -7.53 25.02 -11.92
N MET A 586 -6.51 24.30 -11.47
CA MET A 586 -6.57 22.86 -11.30
C MET A 586 -7.45 22.51 -10.09
N LEU A 587 -7.09 22.98 -8.89
CA LEU A 587 -7.78 22.56 -7.67
C LEU A 587 -9.25 23.00 -7.69
N THR A 588 -9.52 24.30 -7.86
CA THR A 588 -10.89 24.85 -7.82
C THR A 588 -11.82 24.16 -8.82
N THR A 589 -11.34 23.91 -10.04
CA THR A 589 -12.15 23.25 -11.08
C THR A 589 -12.36 21.78 -10.77
N ASN A 590 -11.30 21.04 -10.42
CA ASN A 590 -11.41 19.60 -10.18
C ASN A 590 -12.13 19.27 -8.87
N HIS A 591 -12.06 20.15 -7.85
CA HIS A 591 -12.90 20.06 -6.64
C HIS A 591 -14.37 19.93 -7.01
N LYS A 592 -14.85 20.79 -7.91
CA LYS A 592 -16.23 20.78 -8.38
C LYS A 592 -16.55 19.59 -9.28
N LEU A 593 -15.62 19.20 -10.17
CA LEU A 593 -15.85 18.09 -11.10
C LEU A 593 -15.86 16.73 -10.39
N CYS A 594 -14.93 16.52 -9.45
CA CYS A 594 -14.81 15.28 -8.67
C CYS A 594 -15.98 15.06 -7.72
N GLN A 595 -16.53 16.12 -7.11
CA GLN A 595 -17.77 16.01 -6.32
C GLN A 595 -18.94 15.47 -7.16
N GLY A 596 -18.94 15.74 -8.48
CA GLY A 596 -19.87 15.15 -9.45
C GLY A 596 -21.27 15.79 -9.51
N GLN A 597 -21.71 16.46 -8.43
CA GLN A 597 -22.99 17.15 -8.34
C GLN A 597 -22.86 18.67 -8.56
N ILE A 598 -22.79 19.09 -9.83
CA ILE A 598 -22.51 20.48 -10.21
C ILE A 598 -23.57 21.49 -9.70
N SER A 599 -24.85 21.09 -9.63
CA SER A 599 -25.97 21.96 -9.22
C SER A 599 -26.02 22.23 -7.70
N THR A 600 -25.50 21.30 -6.91
CA THR A 600 -25.50 21.32 -5.44
C THR A 600 -24.11 21.49 -4.85
N TYR A 601 -23.12 21.80 -5.69
CA TYR A 601 -21.72 21.99 -5.32
C TYR A 601 -21.54 22.86 -4.07
N PHE A 602 -20.74 22.35 -3.13
CA PHE A 602 -20.34 23.04 -1.91
C PHE A 602 -18.96 22.52 -1.48
N PRO A 603 -18.00 23.41 -1.19
CA PRO A 603 -16.60 22.98 -1.02
C PRO A 603 -16.25 22.47 0.38
N ILE A 604 -17.09 22.71 1.39
CA ILE A 604 -16.83 22.25 2.75
C ILE A 604 -17.55 20.92 2.95
N LEU A 605 -16.85 19.95 3.55
CA LEU A 605 -17.42 18.65 3.87
C LEU A 605 -18.60 18.79 4.84
N HIS A 606 -19.72 18.12 4.52
CA HIS A 606 -20.92 18.09 5.37
C HIS A 606 -21.64 16.75 5.24
N ARG A 607 -22.44 16.42 6.25
CA ARG A 607 -23.13 15.12 6.40
C ARG A 607 -23.90 14.68 5.16
N ASP A 608 -24.63 15.59 4.52
CA ASP A 608 -25.48 15.23 3.37
C ASP A 608 -24.68 14.93 2.09
N ALA A 609 -23.43 15.42 2.00
CA ALA A 609 -22.51 15.11 0.90
C ALA A 609 -21.60 13.92 1.20
N ALA A 610 -21.39 13.61 2.48
CA ALA A 610 -20.61 12.47 2.97
C ALA A 610 -21.50 11.55 3.83
N PRO A 611 -22.41 10.77 3.23
CA PRO A 611 -23.42 10.02 3.99
C PRO A 611 -22.88 8.79 4.73
N TYR A 612 -21.63 8.36 4.46
CA TYR A 612 -21.03 7.17 5.05
C TYR A 612 -19.80 7.50 5.91
N ASP A 613 -19.29 6.47 6.58
CA ASP A 613 -18.11 6.47 7.43
C ASP A 613 -16.85 6.92 6.65
N PRO A 614 -16.20 8.05 7.04
CA PRO A 614 -15.00 8.55 6.38
C PRO A 614 -13.85 7.54 6.30
N ILE A 615 -13.67 6.65 7.28
CA ILE A 615 -12.60 5.64 7.27
C ILE A 615 -12.81 4.67 6.11
N ARG A 616 -14.05 4.21 5.91
CA ARG A 616 -14.39 3.26 4.84
C ARG A 616 -14.26 3.88 3.46
N SER A 617 -14.70 5.14 3.30
CA SER A 617 -14.73 5.81 2.00
C SER A 617 -13.38 6.45 1.63
N PHE A 618 -12.39 6.43 2.54
CA PHE A 618 -11.08 7.03 2.30
C PHE A 618 -10.29 6.30 1.21
N VAL A 619 -9.84 7.07 0.23
CA VAL A 619 -9.02 6.57 -0.89
C VAL A 619 -7.55 6.71 -0.52
N SER A 620 -7.01 5.70 0.17
CA SER A 620 -5.61 5.72 0.57
C SER A 620 -4.63 5.54 -0.61
N PRO A 621 -3.41 6.12 -0.54
CA PRO A 621 -2.39 5.92 -1.55
C PRO A 621 -2.03 4.44 -1.80
N ALA A 622 -2.03 3.63 -0.75
CA ALA A 622 -1.79 2.19 -0.83
C ALA A 622 -2.88 1.47 -1.64
N LEU A 623 -4.16 1.81 -1.40
CA LEU A 623 -5.29 1.24 -2.13
C LEU A 623 -5.24 1.60 -3.62
N ILE A 624 -4.94 2.85 -3.97
CA ILE A 624 -4.77 3.26 -5.37
C ILE A 624 -3.69 2.43 -6.06
N ARG A 625 -2.54 2.22 -5.40
CA ARG A 625 -1.43 1.46 -5.94
C ARG A 625 -1.80 0.01 -6.20
N GLU A 626 -2.45 -0.64 -5.24
CA GLU A 626 -2.91 -2.03 -5.37
C GLU A 626 -3.83 -2.17 -6.60
N LYS A 627 -4.83 -1.29 -6.70
CA LYS A 627 -5.84 -1.30 -7.75
C LYS A 627 -5.25 -0.96 -9.13
N LEU A 628 -4.35 0.02 -9.19
CA LEU A 628 -3.65 0.37 -10.43
C LEU A 628 -2.70 -0.74 -10.89
N SER A 629 -2.04 -1.44 -9.96
CA SER A 629 -1.17 -2.58 -10.28
C SER A 629 -1.95 -3.71 -10.95
N LYS A 630 -3.16 -4.01 -10.47
CA LYS A 630 -4.08 -4.97 -11.13
C LYS A 630 -4.41 -4.59 -12.56
N ILE A 631 -4.59 -3.30 -12.84
CA ILE A 631 -4.80 -2.81 -14.23
C ILE A 631 -3.54 -3.05 -15.08
N LEU A 632 -2.34 -2.81 -14.53
CA LEU A 632 -1.07 -3.02 -15.22
C LEU A 632 -0.71 -4.49 -15.43
N GLU A 633 -1.17 -5.38 -14.55
CA GLU A 633 -1.07 -6.84 -14.75
C GLU A 633 -1.90 -7.32 -15.95
N ILE A 634 -2.95 -6.58 -16.29
CA ILE A 634 -3.78 -6.84 -17.48
C ILE A 634 -3.18 -6.13 -18.70
N ASP A 635 -3.03 -4.81 -18.66
CA ASP A 635 -2.47 -3.96 -19.73
C ASP A 635 -1.17 -3.30 -19.28
N TYR A 636 -0.08 -4.06 -19.33
CA TYR A 636 1.26 -3.61 -18.96
C TYR A 636 1.73 -2.41 -19.77
N SER A 637 1.19 -2.22 -20.97
CA SER A 637 1.60 -1.16 -21.91
C SER A 637 0.93 0.19 -21.63
N LEU A 638 0.03 0.27 -20.65
CA LEU A 638 -0.81 1.45 -20.37
C LEU A 638 -0.03 2.77 -20.33
N PHE A 639 1.06 2.80 -19.59
CA PHE A 639 1.89 3.99 -19.38
C PHE A 639 3.19 4.01 -20.21
N HIS A 640 3.32 3.11 -21.16
CA HIS A 640 4.50 3.01 -22.02
C HIS A 640 4.33 3.87 -23.27
N ARG A 641 5.37 4.62 -23.64
CA ARG A 641 5.38 5.47 -24.84
C ARG A 641 6.75 5.56 -25.48
N GLU A 642 6.76 5.74 -26.80
CA GLU A 642 8.00 5.94 -27.56
C GLU A 642 8.59 7.32 -27.27
N ILE A 643 9.82 7.35 -26.76
CA ILE A 643 10.55 8.58 -26.50
C ILE A 643 11.95 8.53 -27.12
N HIS A 644 12.53 9.71 -27.33
CA HIS A 644 13.94 9.82 -27.68
C HIS A 644 14.78 9.78 -26.42
N TYR A 645 15.44 8.65 -26.21
CA TYR A 645 16.38 8.46 -25.13
C TYR A 645 17.77 8.95 -25.53
N ARG A 646 18.40 9.64 -24.60
CA ARG A 646 19.79 10.10 -24.65
C ARG A 646 20.44 9.74 -23.32
N ASN A 647 21.61 9.13 -23.37
CA ASN A 647 22.35 8.77 -22.17
C ASN A 647 23.05 10.00 -21.57
N ALA A 648 23.20 10.04 -20.24
CA ALA A 648 23.81 11.14 -19.48
C ALA A 648 25.27 11.42 -19.93
N ASP A 649 26.03 10.37 -20.24
CA ASP A 649 27.43 10.46 -20.68
C ASP A 649 27.57 10.86 -22.17
N GLY A 650 26.46 11.05 -22.89
CA GLY A 650 26.44 11.45 -24.30
C GLY A 650 26.80 10.34 -25.30
N SER A 651 27.11 9.13 -24.83
CA SER A 651 27.46 7.96 -25.67
C SER A 651 26.33 7.50 -26.60
N ILE A 652 25.08 7.68 -26.17
CA ILE A 652 23.88 7.44 -26.98
C ILE A 652 23.24 8.80 -27.22
N GLU A 653 23.40 9.34 -28.43
CA GLU A 653 22.85 10.66 -28.77
C GLU A 653 21.34 10.62 -29.06
N LYS A 654 20.85 9.53 -29.67
CA LYS A 654 19.44 9.39 -30.04
C LYS A 654 19.04 7.93 -30.29
N GLU A 655 18.41 7.29 -29.32
CA GLU A 655 17.73 5.99 -29.51
C GLU A 655 16.24 6.13 -29.20
N ILE A 656 15.39 5.34 -29.86
CA ILE A 656 13.95 5.31 -29.57
C ILE A 656 13.67 4.14 -28.63
N VAL A 657 13.11 4.45 -27.46
CA VAL A 657 12.76 3.46 -26.43
C VAL A 657 11.32 3.59 -26.01
N MET A 658 10.72 2.47 -25.60
CA MET A 658 9.46 2.42 -24.88
C MET A 658 9.73 2.64 -23.40
N GLU A 659 9.52 3.87 -22.93
CA GLU A 659 9.68 4.21 -21.51
C GLU A 659 8.32 4.20 -20.81
N GLN A 660 8.29 3.64 -19.60
CA GLN A 660 7.12 3.72 -18.72
C GLN A 660 7.17 5.02 -17.91
N VAL A 661 6.13 5.84 -18.00
CA VAL A 661 6.00 7.04 -17.18
C VAL A 661 4.63 7.07 -16.52
N LEU A 662 4.62 6.83 -15.20
CA LEU A 662 3.40 6.85 -14.40
C LEU A 662 2.83 8.27 -14.28
N PRO A 663 1.50 8.44 -14.26
CA PRO A 663 0.89 9.72 -13.95
C PRO A 663 1.04 10.03 -12.46
N ASP A 664 1.08 11.31 -12.15
CA ASP A 664 0.93 11.79 -10.77
C ASP A 664 -0.58 11.81 -10.45
N ILE A 665 -0.98 11.15 -9.36
CA ILE A 665 -2.36 10.98 -8.91
C ILE A 665 -2.60 11.91 -7.72
N LEU A 666 -3.54 12.83 -7.87
CA LEU A 666 -3.84 13.85 -6.88
C LEU A 666 -5.18 13.54 -6.21
N LEU A 667 -5.17 13.46 -4.88
CA LEU A 667 -6.34 13.32 -4.04
C LEU A 667 -6.93 14.70 -3.76
N ILE A 668 -8.07 14.97 -4.38
CA ILE A 668 -8.83 16.21 -4.26
C ILE A 668 -9.63 16.15 -2.95
N PRO A 669 -9.62 17.21 -2.12
CA PRO A 669 -10.20 17.22 -0.77
C PRO A 669 -11.74 17.30 -0.78
N VAL A 670 -12.38 16.29 -1.38
CA VAL A 670 -13.83 16.16 -1.53
C VAL A 670 -14.30 14.75 -1.26
N TYR A 671 -15.55 14.68 -0.81
CA TYR A 671 -16.38 13.50 -1.04
C TYR A 671 -16.92 13.54 -2.47
N GLY A 672 -16.51 12.57 -3.29
CA GLY A 672 -16.76 12.63 -4.72
C GLY A 672 -17.17 11.32 -5.36
N THR A 673 -17.75 11.47 -6.55
CA THR A 673 -18.29 10.35 -7.36
C THR A 673 -17.61 10.24 -8.72
N LYS A 674 -16.67 11.14 -9.03
CA LYS A 674 -16.01 11.19 -10.34
C LYS A 674 -14.51 11.39 -10.23
N ALA A 675 -13.81 10.76 -11.16
CA ALA A 675 -12.39 10.91 -11.39
C ALA A 675 -12.15 11.70 -12.68
N MET A 676 -11.08 12.50 -12.72
CA MET A 676 -10.73 13.31 -13.89
C MET A 676 -9.30 13.02 -14.36
N MET A 677 -9.13 12.72 -15.64
CA MET A 677 -7.82 12.77 -16.29
C MET A 677 -7.62 14.21 -16.77
N TRP A 678 -6.77 14.96 -16.07
CA TRP A 678 -6.63 16.41 -16.29
C TRP A 678 -5.68 16.74 -17.43
N GLN A 679 -4.54 16.04 -17.51
CA GLN A 679 -3.56 16.18 -18.58
C GLN A 679 -2.75 14.89 -18.76
N GLU A 680 -2.35 14.61 -19.99
CA GLU A 680 -1.61 13.40 -20.37
C GLU A 680 -0.07 13.56 -20.28
N ILE A 681 0.42 14.80 -20.39
CA ILE A 681 1.82 15.19 -20.22
C ILE A 681 1.88 16.57 -19.54
N THR A 682 3.05 16.92 -19.01
CA THR A 682 3.35 18.24 -18.47
C THR A 682 4.28 19.00 -19.42
N GLY A 683 3.87 20.19 -19.85
CA GLY A 683 4.61 21.03 -20.80
C GLY A 683 4.74 20.39 -22.19
N ARG A 684 5.90 20.59 -22.83
CA ARG A 684 6.14 20.13 -24.23
C ARG A 684 6.97 18.85 -24.33
N VAL A 685 7.59 18.44 -23.23
CA VAL A 685 8.46 17.28 -23.23
C VAL A 685 7.59 16.03 -23.10
N ARG A 686 7.73 15.09 -24.03
CA ARG A 686 6.82 13.94 -24.17
C ARG A 686 7.04 12.83 -23.14
N ASN A 687 8.09 12.91 -22.33
CA ASN A 687 8.39 11.94 -21.27
C ASN A 687 7.94 12.43 -19.87
N THR A 688 7.14 13.48 -19.75
CA THR A 688 6.68 14.01 -18.47
C THR A 688 5.37 13.37 -17.99
N PRO A 689 5.16 13.23 -16.67
CA PRO A 689 3.96 12.59 -16.13
C PRO A 689 2.68 13.37 -16.47
N GLY A 690 1.58 12.63 -16.62
CA GLY A 690 0.22 13.17 -16.64
C GLY A 690 -0.33 13.43 -15.24
N ARG A 691 -1.59 13.88 -15.15
CA ARG A 691 -2.29 14.19 -13.89
C ARG A 691 -3.64 13.49 -13.82
N PHE A 692 -3.82 12.64 -12.83
CA PHE A 692 -5.12 12.04 -12.49
C PHE A 692 -5.66 12.69 -11.23
N MET A 693 -6.94 13.00 -11.21
CA MET A 693 -7.64 13.57 -10.06
C MET A 693 -8.63 12.53 -9.55
N LEU A 694 -8.50 12.20 -8.27
CA LEU A 694 -9.41 11.32 -7.55
C LEU A 694 -9.95 12.08 -6.33
N PRO A 695 -11.22 11.89 -5.97
CA PRO A 695 -11.70 12.39 -4.68
C PRO A 695 -10.99 11.63 -3.55
N VAL A 696 -10.68 12.33 -2.46
CA VAL A 696 -10.07 11.72 -1.27
C VAL A 696 -11.05 10.80 -0.54
N PHE A 697 -12.36 11.03 -0.68
CA PHE A 697 -13.40 10.10 -0.24
C PHE A 697 -14.33 9.71 -1.39
N THR A 698 -14.64 8.42 -1.52
CA THR A 698 -15.63 7.92 -2.48
C THR A 698 -16.24 6.59 -2.05
N ASP A 699 -17.52 6.39 -2.34
CA ASP A 699 -18.17 5.08 -2.27
C ASP A 699 -18.33 4.44 -3.66
N GLU A 700 -17.93 5.16 -4.70
CA GLU A 700 -17.97 4.63 -6.05
C GLU A 700 -16.94 3.50 -6.19
N ASN A 701 -17.17 2.64 -7.17
CA ASN A 701 -16.22 1.57 -7.46
C ASN A 701 -14.89 2.17 -7.98
N LEU A 702 -13.87 2.15 -7.12
CA LEU A 702 -12.55 2.69 -7.45
C LEU A 702 -11.88 1.96 -8.63
N ASP A 703 -12.08 0.65 -8.78
CA ASP A 703 -11.57 -0.11 -9.94
C ASP A 703 -12.14 0.47 -11.25
N ASP A 704 -13.46 0.70 -11.31
CA ASP A 704 -14.12 1.27 -12.48
C ASP A 704 -13.67 2.72 -12.76
N MET A 705 -13.46 3.52 -11.71
CA MET A 705 -12.93 4.89 -11.84
C MET A 705 -11.52 4.88 -12.44
N LEU A 706 -10.63 4.02 -11.94
CA LEU A 706 -9.25 3.91 -12.42
C LEU A 706 -9.19 3.34 -13.85
N ILE A 707 -10.04 2.37 -14.20
CA ILE A 707 -10.15 1.84 -15.57
C ILE A 707 -10.60 2.93 -16.54
N ARG A 708 -11.58 3.75 -16.16
CA ARG A 708 -12.03 4.91 -16.96
C ARG A 708 -10.90 5.92 -17.16
N LEU A 709 -10.16 6.24 -16.10
CA LEU A 709 -8.98 7.13 -16.20
C LEU A 709 -7.93 6.55 -17.15
N ALA A 710 -7.63 5.25 -17.02
CA ALA A 710 -6.69 4.56 -17.90
C ALA A 710 -7.12 4.64 -19.37
N GLY A 711 -8.37 4.31 -19.70
CA GLY A 711 -8.90 4.40 -21.07
C GLY A 711 -8.82 5.82 -21.65
N ASN A 712 -9.24 6.82 -20.86
CA ASN A 712 -9.13 8.23 -21.26
C ASN A 712 -7.68 8.63 -21.51
N PHE A 713 -6.77 8.23 -20.62
CA PHE A 713 -5.35 8.52 -20.74
C PHE A 713 -4.73 7.89 -21.98
N ARG A 714 -5.05 6.63 -22.33
CA ARG A 714 -4.52 6.00 -23.55
C ARG A 714 -4.90 6.75 -24.80
N TRP A 715 -6.17 7.13 -24.89
CA TRP A 715 -6.68 7.87 -26.03
C TRP A 715 -5.96 9.20 -26.18
N GLU A 716 -5.90 9.99 -25.11
CA GLU A 716 -5.34 11.34 -25.13
C GLU A 716 -3.82 11.33 -25.30
N LEU A 717 -3.12 10.40 -24.64
CA LEU A 717 -1.68 10.24 -24.83
C LEU A 717 -1.34 9.88 -26.28
N CYS A 718 -2.05 8.92 -26.89
CA CYS A 718 -1.83 8.57 -28.29
C CYS A 718 -2.07 9.78 -29.20
N ARG A 719 -3.16 10.52 -28.97
CA ARG A 719 -3.49 11.74 -29.73
C ARG A 719 -2.37 12.78 -29.64
N THR A 720 -1.83 13.02 -28.45
CA THR A 720 -0.74 13.97 -28.21
C THR A 720 0.59 13.52 -28.81
N MET A 721 0.90 12.22 -28.74
CA MET A 721 2.12 11.66 -29.35
C MET A 721 2.10 11.74 -30.88
N MET A 722 0.95 11.50 -31.51
CA MET A 722 0.78 11.58 -32.96
C MET A 722 0.65 13.02 -33.48
N GLY A 723 0.23 13.97 -32.64
CA GLY A 723 0.04 15.37 -33.02
C GLY A 723 -0.96 15.50 -34.17
N ALA A 724 -0.58 16.18 -35.26
CA ALA A 724 -1.47 16.36 -36.41
C ALA A 724 -1.87 15.05 -37.12
N ALA A 725 -1.09 13.98 -36.97
CA ALA A 725 -1.33 12.69 -37.60
C ALA A 725 -2.21 11.74 -36.76
N TRP A 726 -2.87 12.22 -35.70
CA TRP A 726 -3.64 11.38 -34.78
C TRP A 726 -4.80 10.60 -35.42
N ASN A 727 -5.33 11.09 -36.55
CA ASN A 727 -6.41 10.46 -37.32
C ASN A 727 -5.96 10.09 -38.74
N ASP A 728 -4.65 9.97 -38.97
CA ASP A 728 -4.09 9.60 -40.27
C ASP A 728 -3.88 8.08 -40.34
N ILE A 729 -4.70 7.39 -41.13
CA ILE A 729 -4.63 5.93 -41.28
C ILE A 729 -3.34 5.46 -41.97
N SER A 730 -2.62 6.34 -42.67
CA SER A 730 -1.29 6.00 -43.20
C SER A 730 -0.26 5.76 -42.09
N GLN A 731 -0.51 6.35 -40.91
CA GLN A 731 0.26 6.12 -39.69
C GLN A 731 -0.57 5.30 -38.70
N ASN A 732 -0.43 3.97 -38.80
CA ASN A 732 -1.10 3.01 -37.94
C ASN A 732 -0.89 3.31 -36.44
N SER A 733 -1.88 3.95 -35.83
CA SER A 733 -1.93 4.34 -34.43
C SER A 733 -3.28 3.95 -33.84
N LEU A 734 -3.35 3.84 -32.51
CA LEU A 734 -4.57 3.49 -31.80
C LEU A 734 -5.74 4.40 -32.21
N THR A 735 -5.50 5.72 -32.18
CA THR A 735 -6.54 6.71 -32.46
C THR A 735 -6.96 6.70 -33.92
N ALA A 736 -6.03 6.52 -34.88
CA ALA A 736 -6.37 6.48 -36.30
C ALA A 736 -7.18 5.24 -36.67
N GLU A 737 -6.73 4.04 -36.25
CA GLU A 737 -7.43 2.79 -36.55
C GLU A 737 -8.80 2.72 -35.87
N TYR A 738 -8.91 3.19 -34.63
CA TYR A 738 -10.18 3.21 -33.92
C TYR A 738 -11.16 4.25 -34.48
N SER A 739 -10.66 5.43 -34.88
CA SER A 739 -11.50 6.45 -35.54
C SER A 739 -12.02 5.95 -36.90
N ASP A 740 -11.17 5.31 -37.71
CA ASP A 740 -11.57 4.69 -38.98
C ASP A 740 -12.63 3.60 -38.76
N TYR A 741 -12.42 2.73 -37.77
CA TYR A 741 -13.39 1.71 -37.35
C TYR A 741 -14.77 2.30 -37.03
N ILE A 742 -14.84 3.35 -36.20
CA ILE A 742 -16.10 4.00 -35.83
C ILE A 742 -16.71 4.78 -37.01
N GLN A 743 -15.90 5.41 -37.86
CA GLN A 743 -16.39 6.22 -38.98
C GLN A 743 -16.96 5.36 -40.12
N PHE A 744 -16.31 4.24 -40.44
CA PHE A 744 -16.64 3.40 -41.60
C PHE A 744 -17.31 2.07 -41.24
N TYR A 745 -17.78 1.91 -40.01
CA TYR A 745 -18.43 0.68 -39.51
C TYR A 745 -19.54 0.14 -40.43
N ARG A 746 -20.32 1.02 -41.09
CA ARG A 746 -21.41 0.62 -42.01
C ARG A 746 -20.91 -0.14 -43.24
N LYS A 747 -19.72 0.18 -43.75
CA LYS A 747 -19.13 -0.42 -44.96
C LYS A 747 -18.19 -1.59 -44.64
N ASN A 748 -17.91 -1.84 -43.36
CA ASN A 748 -16.97 -2.86 -42.95
C ASN A 748 -17.59 -4.27 -43.08
N ARG A 749 -16.96 -5.14 -43.89
CA ARG A 749 -17.43 -6.50 -44.18
C ARG A 749 -17.17 -7.48 -43.03
N ASP A 750 -16.27 -7.15 -42.11
CA ASP A 750 -15.95 -7.97 -40.92
C ASP A 750 -16.95 -7.77 -39.76
N LEU A 751 -17.94 -6.89 -39.92
CA LEU A 751 -19.00 -6.65 -38.92
C LEU A 751 -20.32 -7.33 -39.31
N THR A 752 -20.99 -7.93 -38.32
CA THR A 752 -22.36 -8.42 -38.45
C THR A 752 -23.37 -7.27 -38.34
N ASP A 753 -24.62 -7.48 -38.77
CA ASP A 753 -25.67 -6.44 -38.66
C ASP A 753 -25.95 -6.07 -37.20
N GLU A 754 -25.93 -7.05 -36.29
CA GLU A 754 -26.05 -6.81 -34.85
C GLU A 754 -24.90 -5.94 -34.31
N ALA A 755 -23.65 -6.20 -34.74
CA ALA A 755 -22.50 -5.41 -34.34
C ALA A 755 -22.59 -3.97 -34.87
N ARG A 756 -23.10 -3.77 -36.10
CA ARG A 756 -23.34 -2.42 -36.65
C ARG A 756 -24.38 -1.65 -35.85
N GLU A 757 -25.46 -2.29 -35.42
CA GLU A 757 -26.48 -1.61 -34.61
C GLU A 757 -25.96 -1.28 -33.20
N LYS A 758 -25.14 -2.16 -32.59
CA LYS A 758 -24.44 -1.88 -31.33
C LYS A 758 -23.52 -0.67 -31.43
N ILE A 759 -22.72 -0.56 -32.50
CA ILE A 759 -21.85 0.61 -32.74
C ILE A 759 -22.69 1.88 -32.92
N LYS A 760 -23.78 1.80 -33.69
CA LYS A 760 -24.71 2.93 -33.87
C LYS A 760 -25.31 3.40 -32.54
N SER A 761 -25.67 2.45 -31.66
CA SER A 761 -26.13 2.74 -30.30
C SER A 761 -25.05 3.43 -29.45
N LEU A 762 -23.81 2.95 -29.49
CA LEU A 762 -22.67 3.58 -28.80
C LEU A 762 -22.42 5.01 -29.28
N ILE A 763 -22.40 5.25 -30.60
CA ILE A 763 -22.23 6.60 -31.18
C ILE A 763 -23.34 7.53 -30.69
N SER A 764 -24.59 7.05 -30.67
CA SER A 764 -25.72 7.82 -30.17
C SER A 764 -25.60 8.12 -28.68
N LYS A 765 -25.23 7.13 -27.85
CA LYS A 765 -25.11 7.24 -26.40
C LYS A 765 -24.06 8.26 -25.98
N TYR A 766 -22.91 8.27 -26.65
CA TYR A 766 -21.77 9.14 -26.32
C TYR A 766 -21.68 10.37 -27.21
N HIS A 767 -22.76 10.72 -27.94
CA HIS A 767 -22.82 11.91 -28.79
C HIS A 767 -21.63 12.05 -29.76
N ASN A 768 -21.22 10.94 -30.37
CA ASN A 768 -20.08 10.86 -31.29
C ASN A 768 -18.72 11.28 -30.70
N ARG A 769 -18.57 11.26 -29.36
CA ARG A 769 -17.29 11.50 -28.70
C ARG A 769 -16.44 10.23 -28.75
N LEU A 770 -15.50 10.18 -29.69
CA LEU A 770 -14.67 9.00 -29.95
C LEU A 770 -13.93 8.50 -28.71
N ARG A 771 -13.39 9.41 -27.89
CA ARG A 771 -12.75 9.06 -26.61
C ARG A 771 -13.69 8.29 -25.69
N ASP A 772 -14.89 8.81 -25.46
CA ASP A 772 -15.84 8.23 -24.51
C ASP A 772 -16.35 6.86 -25.03
N ILE A 773 -16.51 6.71 -26.35
CA ILE A 773 -16.81 5.43 -27.01
C ILE A 773 -15.66 4.44 -26.78
N PHE A 774 -14.42 4.85 -27.08
CA PHE A 774 -13.21 4.06 -26.87
C PHE A 774 -13.08 3.59 -25.43
N THR A 775 -13.19 4.51 -24.46
CA THR A 775 -13.08 4.20 -23.03
C THR A 775 -14.14 3.17 -22.62
N SER A 776 -15.36 3.27 -23.13
CA SER A 776 -16.41 2.29 -22.83
C SER A 776 -16.15 0.88 -23.38
N GLU A 777 -15.51 0.76 -24.56
CA GLU A 777 -15.08 -0.55 -25.07
C GLU A 777 -13.79 -1.04 -24.39
N TYR A 778 -12.91 -0.13 -23.94
CA TYR A 778 -11.72 -0.45 -23.15
C TYR A 778 -12.08 -1.01 -21.77
N GLU A 779 -13.14 -0.50 -21.13
CA GLU A 779 -13.70 -1.10 -19.91
C GLU A 779 -14.09 -2.57 -20.14
N ILE A 780 -14.75 -2.88 -21.26
CA ILE A 780 -15.13 -4.24 -21.62
C ILE A 780 -13.88 -5.10 -21.91
N TRP A 781 -12.87 -4.50 -22.56
CA TRP A 781 -11.59 -5.16 -22.84
C TRP A 781 -10.92 -5.65 -21.54
N LEU A 782 -10.83 -4.78 -20.53
CA LEU A 782 -10.21 -5.14 -19.25
C LEU A 782 -11.10 -6.01 -18.37
N ASN A 783 -12.40 -5.72 -18.27
CA ASN A 783 -13.27 -6.41 -17.30
C ASN A 783 -13.80 -7.76 -17.79
N ASN A 784 -13.89 -7.96 -19.12
CA ASN A 784 -14.49 -9.15 -19.72
C ASN A 784 -13.54 -9.93 -20.63
N GLU A 785 -12.92 -9.27 -21.62
CA GLU A 785 -12.10 -9.97 -22.62
C GLU A 785 -10.82 -10.55 -22.01
N SER A 786 -10.21 -9.87 -21.04
CA SER A 786 -9.05 -10.38 -20.28
C SER A 786 -9.34 -11.71 -19.56
N LYS A 787 -10.61 -11.96 -19.19
CA LYS A 787 -11.07 -13.18 -18.51
C LYS A 787 -11.57 -14.23 -19.49
N GLY A 788 -11.42 -14.00 -20.80
CA GLY A 788 -11.89 -14.90 -21.86
C GLY A 788 -13.40 -14.90 -22.05
N ASN A 789 -14.09 -13.80 -21.70
CA ASN A 789 -15.51 -13.59 -21.98
C ASN A 789 -15.67 -12.60 -23.15
N PRO A 790 -15.78 -13.07 -24.41
CA PRO A 790 -15.77 -12.22 -25.59
C PRO A 790 -17.08 -11.42 -25.70
N ARG A 791 -16.98 -10.10 -25.55
CA ARG A 791 -18.12 -9.15 -25.67
C ARG A 791 -17.93 -8.11 -26.77
N LEU A 792 -16.68 -7.83 -27.15
CA LEU A 792 -16.36 -6.95 -28.25
C LEU A 792 -16.56 -7.65 -29.60
N ASN A 793 -16.74 -6.88 -30.66
CA ASN A 793 -16.73 -7.44 -32.01
C ASN A 793 -15.28 -7.72 -32.47
N LYS A 794 -15.15 -8.45 -33.60
CA LYS A 794 -13.85 -8.86 -34.16
C LYS A 794 -12.92 -7.68 -34.46
N VAL A 795 -13.46 -6.56 -34.97
CA VAL A 795 -12.67 -5.39 -35.39
C VAL A 795 -12.12 -4.67 -34.16
N ALA A 796 -12.98 -4.32 -33.20
CA ALA A 796 -12.56 -3.70 -31.94
C ALA A 796 -11.52 -4.55 -31.21
N ARG A 797 -11.76 -5.87 -31.07
CA ARG A 797 -10.82 -6.82 -30.46
C ARG A 797 -9.45 -6.81 -31.13
N SER A 798 -9.41 -6.75 -32.46
CA SER A 798 -8.14 -6.69 -33.21
C SER A 798 -7.36 -5.40 -32.91
N ILE A 799 -8.05 -4.26 -32.80
CA ILE A 799 -7.43 -2.97 -32.47
C ILE A 799 -6.87 -2.99 -31.05
N PHE A 800 -7.66 -3.47 -30.07
CA PHE A 800 -7.21 -3.59 -28.70
C PHE A 800 -6.06 -4.59 -28.54
N MET A 801 -6.07 -5.76 -29.19
CA MET A 801 -4.94 -6.69 -29.10
C MET A 801 -3.62 -6.09 -29.62
N LYS A 802 -3.70 -5.22 -30.63
CA LYS A 802 -2.54 -4.58 -31.25
C LYS A 802 -1.97 -3.43 -30.40
N HIS A 803 -2.83 -2.54 -29.91
CA HIS A 803 -2.44 -1.29 -29.24
C HIS A 803 -2.60 -1.34 -27.71
N CYS A 804 -3.41 -2.27 -27.22
CA CYS A 804 -3.69 -2.54 -25.81
C CYS A 804 -3.46 -4.01 -25.43
N PRO A 805 -2.27 -4.55 -25.71
CA PRO A 805 -2.01 -5.96 -25.54
C PRO A 805 -2.12 -6.39 -24.08
N PHE A 806 -2.76 -7.54 -23.88
CA PHE A 806 -2.73 -8.20 -22.58
C PHE A 806 -1.32 -8.66 -22.22
N SER A 807 -1.07 -8.81 -20.91
CA SER A 807 0.16 -9.43 -20.41
C SER A 807 0.35 -10.85 -20.93
N ARG A 808 1.60 -11.31 -20.94
CA ARG A 808 1.97 -12.64 -21.45
C ARG A 808 1.14 -13.77 -20.84
N GLN A 809 0.88 -13.71 -19.53
CA GLN A 809 0.12 -14.73 -18.80
C GLN A 809 -1.32 -14.83 -19.33
N ILE A 810 -2.01 -13.69 -19.47
CA ILE A 810 -3.37 -13.65 -20.00
C ILE A 810 -3.40 -14.12 -21.46
N ARG A 811 -2.45 -13.67 -22.30
CA ARG A 811 -2.38 -14.13 -23.70
C ARG A 811 -2.24 -15.65 -23.81
N GLN A 812 -1.40 -16.29 -22.98
CA GLN A 812 -1.24 -17.75 -22.98
C GLN A 812 -2.52 -18.50 -22.57
N GLN A 813 -3.32 -17.92 -21.67
CA GLN A 813 -4.61 -18.48 -21.29
C GLN A 813 -5.63 -18.33 -22.43
N LEU A 814 -5.69 -17.16 -23.05
CA LEU A 814 -6.61 -16.85 -24.15
C LEU A 814 -6.28 -17.59 -25.46
N GLU A 815 -5.01 -17.95 -25.71
CA GLU A 815 -4.58 -18.68 -26.92
C GLU A 815 -5.30 -20.02 -27.10
N ARG A 816 -5.83 -20.60 -26.01
CA ARG A 816 -6.66 -21.82 -26.00
C ARG A 816 -8.03 -21.65 -26.65
N GLN A 817 -8.52 -20.41 -26.75
CA GLN A 817 -9.80 -20.11 -27.36
C GLN A 817 -9.61 -19.68 -28.82
N PRO A 818 -10.31 -20.29 -29.80
CA PRO A 818 -10.13 -20.02 -31.22
C PRO A 818 -10.29 -18.55 -31.63
N ILE A 819 -11.10 -17.77 -30.90
CA ILE A 819 -11.37 -16.36 -31.20
C ILE A 819 -10.14 -15.45 -30.98
N TYR A 820 -9.15 -15.87 -30.18
CA TYR A 820 -7.94 -15.10 -29.90
C TYR A 820 -6.68 -15.67 -30.55
N THR A 821 -6.67 -16.95 -30.96
CA THR A 821 -5.47 -17.67 -31.44
C THR A 821 -4.76 -16.91 -32.58
N ASP A 822 -5.49 -16.49 -33.61
CA ASP A 822 -4.90 -15.79 -34.75
C ASP A 822 -4.34 -14.42 -34.37
N LEU A 823 -5.08 -13.66 -33.54
CA LEU A 823 -4.67 -12.33 -33.09
C LEU A 823 -3.40 -12.39 -32.24
N ILE A 824 -3.31 -13.37 -31.33
CA ILE A 824 -2.14 -13.59 -30.48
C ILE A 824 -0.93 -14.02 -31.32
N SER A 825 -1.14 -14.88 -32.32
CA SER A 825 -0.07 -15.30 -33.22
C SER A 825 0.51 -14.12 -34.03
N ILE A 826 -0.36 -13.27 -34.57
CA ILE A 826 0.05 -12.04 -35.29
C ILE A 826 0.85 -11.13 -34.36
N PHE A 827 0.33 -10.87 -33.15
CA PHE A 827 1.00 -10.04 -32.15
C PHE A 827 2.39 -10.59 -31.79
N ARG A 828 2.48 -11.89 -31.48
CA ARG A 828 3.74 -12.57 -31.13
C ARG A 828 4.77 -12.44 -32.24
N ASN A 829 4.37 -12.62 -33.50
CA ASN A 829 5.27 -12.51 -34.64
C ASN A 829 5.80 -11.08 -34.82
N GLN A 830 4.94 -10.06 -34.65
CA GLN A 830 5.33 -8.65 -34.72
C GLN A 830 6.32 -8.29 -33.61
N ARG A 831 6.05 -8.71 -32.37
CA ARG A 831 6.95 -8.47 -31.22
C ARG A 831 8.29 -9.18 -31.39
N ALA A 832 8.28 -10.45 -31.80
CA ALA A 832 9.51 -11.22 -32.03
C ALA A 832 10.38 -10.59 -33.12
N LYS A 833 9.77 -10.06 -34.19
CA LYS A 833 10.50 -9.31 -35.23
C LYS A 833 11.17 -8.07 -34.64
N LYS A 834 10.41 -7.25 -33.89
CA LYS A 834 10.93 -6.02 -33.28
C LYS A 834 12.03 -6.31 -32.26
N ALA A 835 11.86 -7.34 -31.43
CA ALA A 835 12.87 -7.78 -30.47
C ALA A 835 14.18 -8.17 -31.17
N ARG A 836 14.13 -8.96 -32.24
CA ARG A 836 15.33 -9.32 -33.03
C ARG A 836 16.00 -8.12 -33.68
N GLU A 837 15.22 -7.16 -34.19
CA GLU A 837 15.75 -5.90 -34.72
C GLU A 837 16.51 -5.10 -33.65
N LEU A 838 15.93 -4.98 -32.45
CA LEU A 838 16.55 -4.29 -31.31
C LEU A 838 17.79 -5.03 -30.79
N GLU A 839 17.75 -6.37 -30.64
CA GLU A 839 18.92 -7.16 -30.25
C GLU A 839 20.10 -6.94 -31.20
N ASN A 840 19.84 -6.97 -32.51
CA ASN A 840 20.88 -6.77 -33.51
C ASN A 840 21.45 -5.35 -33.47
N ARG A 841 20.61 -4.34 -33.22
CA ARG A 841 21.06 -2.96 -33.02
C ARG A 841 21.88 -2.81 -31.74
N TYR A 842 21.41 -3.39 -30.63
CA TYR A 842 22.00 -3.25 -29.31
C TYR A 842 23.31 -4.01 -29.13
N LYS A 843 23.58 -5.04 -29.96
CA LYS A 843 24.92 -5.65 -30.07
C LYS A 843 26.01 -4.62 -30.39
N GLY A 844 25.70 -3.57 -31.15
CA GLY A 844 26.64 -2.47 -31.43
C GLY A 844 27.02 -1.70 -30.17
N TYR A 845 26.04 -1.33 -29.35
CA TYR A 845 26.28 -0.63 -28.08
C TYR A 845 27.02 -1.51 -27.06
N ILE A 846 26.68 -2.80 -26.96
CA ILE A 846 27.39 -3.74 -26.08
C ILE A 846 28.86 -3.87 -26.49
N LYS A 847 29.17 -3.91 -27.79
CA LYS A 847 30.56 -3.95 -28.28
C LYS A 847 31.32 -2.64 -28.01
N ALA A 848 30.64 -1.51 -28.05
CA ALA A 848 31.26 -0.19 -27.85
C ALA A 848 31.47 0.17 -26.37
N HIS A 849 30.58 -0.28 -25.47
CA HIS A 849 30.51 0.17 -24.08
C HIS A 849 30.59 -0.96 -23.05
N GLY A 850 30.69 -2.22 -23.47
CA GLY A 850 30.81 -3.39 -22.59
C GLY A 850 29.48 -3.87 -21.97
N SER A 851 28.53 -2.97 -21.74
CA SER A 851 27.18 -3.28 -21.23
C SER A 851 26.09 -2.50 -21.96
N LEU A 852 24.84 -2.92 -21.77
CA LEU A 852 23.67 -2.23 -22.30
C LEU A 852 23.11 -1.29 -21.23
N ASP A 853 22.80 -0.05 -21.61
CA ASP A 853 22.14 0.91 -20.72
C ASP A 853 20.78 0.38 -20.22
N GLN A 854 20.39 0.75 -19.00
CA GLN A 854 19.16 0.29 -18.36
C GLN A 854 17.91 0.60 -19.20
N ALA A 855 17.81 1.78 -19.81
CA ALA A 855 16.66 2.17 -20.63
C ALA A 855 16.55 1.31 -21.90
N LEU A 856 17.69 0.96 -22.50
CA LEU A 856 17.72 0.05 -23.66
C LEU A 856 17.39 -1.39 -23.25
N GLN A 857 17.82 -1.83 -22.08
CA GLN A 857 17.48 -3.16 -21.55
C GLN A 857 15.99 -3.26 -21.23
N GLN A 858 15.40 -2.25 -20.60
CA GLN A 858 13.96 -2.17 -20.35
C GLN A 858 13.16 -2.15 -21.66
N ASN A 859 13.61 -1.40 -22.67
CA ASN A 859 12.99 -1.41 -23.99
C ASN A 859 13.01 -2.80 -24.62
N LEU A 860 14.14 -3.52 -24.51
CA LEU A 860 14.22 -4.90 -25.02
C LEU A 860 13.31 -5.85 -24.25
N SER A 861 13.27 -5.74 -22.92
CA SER A 861 12.38 -6.53 -22.06
C SER A 861 10.92 -6.29 -22.39
N PHE A 862 10.53 -5.03 -22.64
CA PHE A 862 9.19 -4.69 -23.09
C PHE A 862 8.83 -5.57 -24.28
N TYR A 863 9.61 -5.58 -25.37
CA TYR A 863 9.29 -6.37 -26.57
C TYR A 863 9.39 -7.89 -26.41
N LYS A 864 10.23 -8.40 -25.48
CA LYS A 864 10.45 -9.84 -25.29
C LYS A 864 9.53 -10.50 -24.28
N ASP A 865 9.43 -9.90 -23.11
CA ASP A 865 8.96 -10.57 -21.89
C ASP A 865 7.56 -10.11 -21.49
N MET A 866 7.21 -8.87 -21.84
CA MET A 866 5.90 -8.26 -21.61
C MET A 866 5.00 -8.36 -22.85
#